data_AF-A0A0D6LEU9-F1
#
_entry.id   AF-A0A0D6LEU9-F1
#
_cell.length_a   1.000
_cell.length_b   1.000
_cell.length_c   1.000
_cell.angle_alpha   90.00
_cell.angle_beta   90.00
_cell.angle_gamma   90.00
#
_symmetry.space_group_name_H-M   'P 1'
#
loop_
_entity.id
_entity.type
_entity.pdbx_description
1 polymer ?
#
loop_
_entity_poly.entity_id
_entity_poly.type
_entity_poly.pdbx_seq_one_letter_code
_entity_poly.pdbx_strand_id
1 'polypeptide(L)'
;MISRRTWEDMDSPKLDRSTITIRTADGSAINILGSFKAAFTIFDRKGRPTEGKGCCYVTESTDLLGLEWCIQMHDYKELREQYNCKLASAAIENARDDIVNRLKTRFADVFSPGLGRCTKTKARLFLKPGARPVYRQKRPGEGVRAVASILDERPLIGCTLCILSLTLQRVRALGFNAIQYYIPWNFHEVYEGEYDFSGMRNFTEFSRIAYDLGMYTLIRVGPYICAEWENGGLPWWLLKKNISMMRTSEQRFKEEVSKWFSVLLPIVKPMLRQNNGPVLMVQVENEYGSYEGGYTAWLRDLFKSHLGEETVLYTTDGGSNSLLKCGTVPDTLTTVDFGPTAEKKINSSFADQRKYLPNGWIVLWGQKSASLPSPGEVVNSAKYMYNLGANINFYMIHGGTNFGFWNGGETNAPCITSYDYFAPISEAGDVTPKYLGIRSWIKSIPDWKTQPLDVPQNNPLVPIRLLVFSHPLMTDCCRKKAFGNVKMVPVDDLTQPPNRRNCISSPSPMSFEQINQPFGFVLYTRGTFMHSYNGKSRRSVDLDDCNPGDVLTIFVENQGRQTYETINDYKGILSDVELDKNVLHGWTQCKLDIIHDYADTSSSNAQGAGKYGVYHGTFKVDVPTDTFLNTTGWGKGVAVINGNNLGRYWATEGPQVNRYHAVQLNVIKRDFS
;
A
#
# COMPACT_ATOMS: atom_id res chain seq x y z
N MET A 1 16.47 -16.53 30.96
CA MET A 1 16.38 -15.24 31.66
C MET A 1 15.00 -14.67 31.37
N ILE A 2 14.37 -14.01 32.33
CA ILE A 2 13.02 -13.41 32.15
C ILE A 2 13.03 -11.96 32.61
N SER A 3 12.05 -11.18 32.13
CA SER A 3 11.89 -9.78 32.52
C SER A 3 11.32 -9.69 33.94
N ARG A 4 11.54 -8.57 34.64
CA ARG A 4 10.89 -8.29 35.93
C ARG A 4 9.38 -8.46 35.83
N ARG A 5 8.77 -7.96 34.75
CA ARG A 5 7.32 -8.08 34.53
C ARG A 5 6.86 -9.53 34.46
N THR A 6 7.55 -10.37 33.69
CA THR A 6 7.25 -11.81 33.60
C THR A 6 7.43 -12.52 34.95
N TRP A 7 8.38 -12.09 35.77
CA TRP A 7 8.57 -12.61 37.13
C TRP A 7 7.45 -12.15 38.08
N GLU A 8 7.01 -10.89 37.99
CA GLU A 8 5.86 -10.37 38.74
C GLU A 8 4.57 -11.12 38.38
N ASP A 9 4.36 -11.41 37.10
CA ASP A 9 3.23 -12.20 36.58
C ASP A 9 3.26 -13.67 37.06
N MET A 10 4.40 -14.15 37.56
CA MET A 10 4.57 -15.49 38.14
C MET A 10 4.40 -15.49 39.68
N ASP A 11 3.68 -14.51 40.24
CA ASP A 11 3.53 -14.28 41.68
C ASP A 11 4.85 -13.96 42.41
N SER A 12 5.82 -13.40 41.70
CA SER A 12 7.07 -12.87 42.27
C SER A 12 7.84 -13.88 43.16
N PRO A 13 8.17 -15.09 42.66
CA PRO A 13 8.83 -16.12 43.46
C PRO A 13 10.12 -15.59 44.07
N LYS A 14 10.40 -15.97 45.32
CA LYS A 14 11.53 -15.43 46.09
C LYS A 14 12.85 -15.60 45.32
N LEU A 15 13.55 -14.50 45.13
CA LEU A 15 14.82 -14.48 44.42
C LEU A 15 15.98 -14.75 45.37
N ASP A 16 16.79 -15.73 45.00
CA ASP A 16 18.14 -15.91 45.55
C ASP A 16 19.08 -14.87 44.93
N ARG A 17 20.03 -14.39 45.73
CA ARG A 17 21.02 -13.41 45.28
C ARG A 17 21.93 -14.05 44.23
N SER A 18 21.86 -13.56 43.00
CA SER A 18 22.76 -13.99 41.93
C SER A 18 24.09 -13.22 42.02
N THR A 19 25.21 -13.94 41.95
CA THR A 19 26.56 -13.36 41.80
C THR A 19 27.03 -13.35 40.36
N ILE A 20 26.22 -13.85 39.43
CA ILE A 20 26.56 -13.95 38.02
C ILE A 20 26.42 -12.58 37.38
N THR A 21 27.54 -12.08 36.83
CA THR A 21 27.56 -10.85 36.04
C THR A 21 27.32 -11.20 34.59
N ILE A 22 26.12 -10.89 34.08
CA ILE A 22 25.78 -11.06 32.67
C ILE A 22 26.00 -9.73 31.96
N ARG A 23 26.55 -9.75 30.75
CA ARG A 23 26.80 -8.54 29.97
C ARG A 23 26.07 -8.62 28.62
N THR A 24 25.55 -7.50 28.14
CA THR A 24 25.04 -7.35 26.77
C THR A 24 26.17 -7.42 25.75
N ALA A 25 25.82 -7.52 24.46
CA ALA A 25 26.79 -7.55 23.36
C ALA A 25 27.73 -6.33 23.32
N ASP A 26 27.26 -5.17 23.78
CA ASP A 26 28.03 -3.92 23.93
C ASP A 26 28.88 -3.88 25.22
N GLY A 27 28.90 -4.96 25.99
CA GLY A 27 29.68 -5.12 27.22
C GLY A 27 29.04 -4.51 28.48
N SER A 28 27.88 -3.86 28.35
CA SER A 28 27.15 -3.30 29.49
C SER A 28 26.72 -4.40 30.44
N ALA A 29 26.88 -4.20 31.75
CA ALA A 29 26.40 -5.16 32.73
C ALA A 29 24.87 -5.15 32.76
N ILE A 30 24.25 -6.31 32.56
CA ILE A 30 22.83 -6.51 32.74
C ILE A 30 22.57 -6.66 34.22
N ASN A 31 21.72 -5.78 34.74
CA ASN A 31 21.32 -5.85 36.14
C ASN A 31 20.44 -7.08 36.38
N ILE A 32 21.00 -8.09 37.05
CA ILE A 32 20.28 -9.29 37.49
C ILE A 32 19.70 -9.02 38.88
N LEU A 33 18.38 -8.99 38.97
CA LEU A 33 17.66 -8.77 40.22
C LEU A 33 17.80 -9.95 41.18
N GLY A 34 18.00 -11.14 40.62
CA GLY A 34 18.25 -12.39 41.33
C GLY A 34 17.84 -13.57 40.49
N SER A 35 17.79 -14.76 41.10
CA SER A 35 17.44 -15.99 40.41
C SER A 35 16.58 -16.90 41.26
N PHE A 36 15.79 -17.77 40.63
CA PHE A 36 15.05 -18.81 41.34
C PHE A 36 15.07 -20.11 40.52
N LYS A 37 14.91 -21.26 41.18
CA LYS A 37 14.81 -22.55 40.48
C LYS A 37 13.40 -22.74 39.93
N ALA A 38 13.30 -23.15 38.67
CA ALA A 38 12.04 -23.44 38.01
C ALA A 38 12.13 -24.73 37.21
N ALA A 39 11.03 -25.49 37.18
CA ALA A 39 10.80 -26.47 36.13
C ALA A 39 10.23 -25.73 34.92
N PHE A 40 10.61 -26.13 33.72
CA PHE A 40 10.14 -25.51 32.47
C PHE A 40 9.91 -26.58 31.41
N THR A 41 9.05 -26.28 30.45
CA THR A 41 8.76 -27.16 29.32
C THR A 41 9.03 -26.39 28.03
N ILE A 42 9.86 -26.96 27.16
CA ILE A 42 10.16 -26.40 25.83
C ILE A 42 9.41 -27.23 24.79
N PHE A 43 8.70 -26.57 23.89
CA PHE A 43 8.01 -27.22 22.78
C PHE A 43 8.83 -27.11 21.50
N ASP A 44 8.99 -28.22 20.77
CA ASP A 44 9.60 -28.18 19.44
C ASP A 44 8.62 -27.65 18.38
N ARG A 45 9.07 -27.52 17.12
CA ARG A 45 8.23 -27.03 16.00
C ARG A 45 7.00 -27.89 15.71
N LYS A 46 6.92 -29.11 16.26
CA LYS A 46 5.77 -30.01 16.14
C LYS A 46 4.92 -30.01 17.41
N GLY A 47 5.17 -29.09 18.34
CA GLY A 47 4.43 -28.97 19.59
C GLY A 47 4.75 -30.08 20.61
N ARG A 48 5.88 -30.80 20.48
CA ARG A 48 6.24 -31.86 21.44
C ARG A 48 6.96 -31.27 22.65
N PRO A 49 6.50 -31.54 23.89
CA PRO A 49 7.10 -30.99 25.10
C PRO A 49 8.40 -31.73 25.46
N THR A 50 9.39 -30.97 25.91
CA THR A 50 10.56 -31.47 26.63
C THR A 50 10.64 -30.76 27.97
N GLU A 51 10.49 -31.51 29.05
CA GLU A 51 10.53 -30.97 30.41
C GLU A 51 11.98 -30.87 30.91
N GLY A 52 12.28 -29.81 31.65
CA GLY A 52 13.58 -29.55 32.25
C GLY A 52 13.46 -28.82 33.58
N LYS A 53 14.54 -28.80 34.34
CA LYS A 53 14.66 -28.01 35.58
C LYS A 53 15.93 -27.16 35.49
N GLY A 54 15.83 -25.89 35.85
CA GLY A 54 16.94 -24.95 35.76
C GLY A 54 16.77 -23.71 36.64
N CYS A 55 17.76 -22.83 36.58
CA CYS A 55 17.76 -21.57 37.31
C CYS A 55 17.35 -20.44 36.37
N CYS A 56 16.28 -19.72 36.73
CA CYS A 56 15.77 -18.59 35.98
C CYS A 56 16.28 -17.28 36.60
N TYR A 57 16.99 -16.47 35.81
CA TYR A 57 17.50 -15.17 36.23
C TYR A 57 16.55 -14.06 35.79
N VAL A 58 16.21 -13.18 36.73
CA VAL A 58 15.27 -12.08 36.53
C VAL A 58 16.02 -10.79 36.29
N THR A 59 15.62 -10.05 35.26
CA THR A 59 16.32 -8.85 34.78
C THR A 59 15.37 -7.72 34.47
N GLU A 60 15.85 -6.48 34.53
CA GLU A 60 15.07 -5.29 34.14
C GLU A 60 14.81 -5.23 32.63
N SER A 61 15.66 -5.86 31.80
CA SER A 61 15.53 -5.96 30.35
C SER A 61 16.03 -7.32 29.85
N THR A 62 15.25 -7.99 29.01
CA THR A 62 15.61 -9.26 28.37
C THR A 62 16.31 -9.09 27.02
N ASP A 63 16.60 -7.86 26.61
CA ASP A 63 17.35 -7.60 25.39
C ASP A 63 18.83 -7.85 25.62
N LEU A 64 19.21 -9.12 25.54
CA LEU A 64 20.54 -9.59 25.90
C LEU A 64 21.59 -9.26 24.84
N LEU A 65 21.23 -8.90 23.61
CA LEU A 65 22.20 -8.84 22.50
C LEU A 65 21.85 -7.85 21.38
N GLY A 66 20.79 -7.03 21.44
CA GLY A 66 20.36 -6.29 20.25
C GLY A 66 20.14 -7.27 19.09
N LEU A 67 19.55 -8.43 19.40
CA LEU A 67 19.48 -9.59 18.51
C LEU A 67 18.79 -9.23 17.20
N GLU A 68 17.79 -8.34 17.26
CA GLU A 68 17.11 -7.80 16.09
C GLU A 68 18.04 -7.05 15.13
N TRP A 69 19.10 -6.42 15.65
CA TRP A 69 20.09 -5.71 14.85
C TRP A 69 21.13 -6.67 14.25
N CYS A 70 21.60 -7.64 15.04
CA CYS A 70 22.53 -8.67 14.59
C CYS A 70 21.93 -9.59 13.50
N ILE A 71 20.64 -9.93 13.59
CA ILE A 71 19.93 -10.75 12.58
C ILE A 71 19.86 -10.05 11.21
N GLN A 72 19.97 -8.71 11.18
CA GLN A 72 19.92 -7.90 9.97
C GLN A 72 21.31 -7.68 9.34
N MET A 73 22.41 -8.08 9.99
CA MET A 73 23.75 -7.98 9.43
C MET A 73 24.05 -9.15 8.49
N HIS A 74 24.59 -8.84 7.31
CA HIS A 74 24.94 -9.81 6.26
C HIS A 74 25.88 -10.92 6.80
N ASP A 75 26.90 -10.53 7.55
CA ASP A 75 27.92 -11.44 8.09
C ASP A 75 27.34 -12.45 9.11
N TYR A 76 26.27 -12.07 9.83
CA TYR A 76 25.56 -12.97 10.76
C TYR A 76 24.65 -13.96 10.01
N LYS A 77 24.08 -13.55 8.86
CA LYS A 77 23.35 -14.46 7.95
C LYS A 77 24.29 -15.50 7.35
N GLU A 78 25.47 -15.11 6.90
CA GLU A 78 26.51 -16.03 6.40
C GLU A 78 27.01 -16.98 7.50
N LEU A 79 27.25 -16.47 8.73
CA LEU A 79 27.68 -17.30 9.87
C LEU A 79 26.62 -18.32 10.30
N ARG A 80 25.34 -17.95 10.26
CA ARG A 80 24.18 -18.81 10.56
C ARG A 80 24.00 -19.92 9.53
N GLU A 81 24.34 -19.65 8.27
CA GLU A 81 24.27 -20.63 7.18
C GLU A 81 25.49 -21.57 7.19
N GLN A 82 26.66 -21.11 7.66
CA GLN A 82 27.88 -21.92 7.70
C GLN A 82 28.07 -22.75 8.98
N TYR A 83 27.54 -22.32 10.14
CA TYR A 83 27.78 -22.99 11.43
C TYR A 83 26.48 -23.50 12.07
N ASN A 84 25.94 -24.59 11.51
CA ASN A 84 25.02 -25.46 12.25
C ASN A 84 25.82 -26.18 13.35
N CYS A 85 25.74 -25.65 14.57
CA CYS A 85 26.11 -26.28 15.83
C CYS A 85 27.31 -27.25 15.74
N LYS A 86 28.53 -26.70 15.66
CA LYS A 86 29.73 -27.41 16.10
C LYS A 86 30.54 -26.53 17.04
N LEU A 87 30.83 -27.08 18.21
CA LEU A 87 31.75 -26.54 19.21
C LEU A 87 33.19 -26.39 18.64
N ALA A 88 33.83 -25.29 19.07
CA ALA A 88 35.26 -25.10 19.40
C ALA A 88 36.22 -24.30 18.46
N SER A 89 36.58 -23.10 18.96
CA SER A 89 37.94 -22.63 19.34
C SER A 89 38.67 -21.51 18.56
N ALA A 90 39.26 -20.60 19.36
CA ALA A 90 40.43 -19.72 19.24
C ALA A 90 40.63 -18.79 18.03
N ALA A 91 40.10 -19.06 16.84
CA ALA A 91 40.35 -18.23 15.66
C ALA A 91 39.56 -16.90 15.64
N ILE A 92 38.49 -16.80 16.44
CA ILE A 92 37.51 -15.70 16.39
C ILE A 92 38.00 -14.42 17.12
N GLU A 93 38.86 -14.54 18.12
CA GLU A 93 39.28 -13.38 18.94
C GLU A 93 40.17 -12.41 18.15
N ASN A 94 41.12 -12.91 17.35
CA ASN A 94 42.04 -12.06 16.60
C ASN A 94 41.37 -11.23 15.49
N ALA A 95 40.28 -11.73 14.89
CA ALA A 95 39.55 -10.99 13.85
C ALA A 95 38.71 -9.84 14.43
N ARG A 96 38.28 -9.96 15.69
CA ARG A 96 37.39 -9.00 16.35
C ARG A 96 38.11 -7.71 16.70
N ASP A 97 39.33 -7.79 17.21
CA ASP A 97 40.10 -6.62 17.66
C ASP A 97 40.54 -5.74 16.49
N ASP A 98 40.89 -6.36 15.35
CA ASP A 98 41.31 -5.64 14.14
C ASP A 98 40.15 -4.86 13.48
N ILE A 99 38.92 -5.39 13.56
CA ILE A 99 37.71 -4.70 13.10
C ILE A 99 37.39 -3.50 14.02
N VAL A 100 37.46 -3.69 15.34
CA VAL A 100 37.13 -2.63 16.31
C VAL A 100 38.11 -1.45 16.22
N ASN A 101 39.40 -1.73 16.04
CA ASN A 101 40.40 -0.66 15.90
C ASN A 101 40.22 0.12 14.60
N ARG A 102 39.87 -0.54 13.48
CA ARG A 102 39.55 0.16 12.23
C ARG A 102 38.32 1.06 12.36
N LEU A 103 37.29 0.62 13.10
CA LEU A 103 36.07 1.40 13.31
C LEU A 103 36.29 2.62 14.22
N LYS A 104 37.05 2.49 15.31
CA LYS A 104 37.40 3.62 16.18
C LYS A 104 38.25 4.67 15.46
N THR A 105 39.15 4.22 14.59
CA THR A 105 40.02 5.11 13.81
C THR A 105 39.23 5.84 12.71
N ARG A 106 38.28 5.15 12.07
CA ARG A 106 37.49 5.69 10.95
C ARG A 106 36.37 6.65 11.37
N PHE A 107 35.87 6.53 12.60
CA PHE A 107 34.72 7.31 13.10
C PHE A 107 35.02 8.05 14.40
N ALA A 108 36.24 8.60 14.55
CA ALA A 108 36.71 9.24 15.78
C ALA A 108 35.75 10.35 16.29
N ASP A 109 35.11 11.08 15.37
CA ASP A 109 34.21 12.21 15.63
C ASP A 109 32.95 11.79 16.40
N VAL A 110 32.46 10.56 16.16
CA VAL A 110 31.27 9.99 16.84
C VAL A 110 31.57 9.70 18.32
N PHE A 111 32.84 9.47 18.64
CA PHE A 111 33.31 9.18 19.99
C PHE A 111 33.88 10.42 20.69
N SER A 112 33.69 11.62 20.12
CA SER A 112 34.14 12.86 20.74
C SER A 112 33.31 13.19 21.99
N PRO A 113 33.95 13.48 23.14
CA PRO A 113 33.24 13.86 24.36
C PRO A 113 32.52 15.21 24.18
N GLY A 114 31.20 15.27 24.45
CA GLY A 114 30.45 16.53 24.45
C GLY A 114 29.01 16.48 23.93
N LEU A 115 28.58 15.38 23.29
CA LEU A 115 27.19 15.20 22.89
C LEU A 115 26.34 14.76 24.09
N GLY A 116 25.72 15.74 24.74
CA GLY A 116 25.03 15.63 26.02
C GLY A 116 23.85 14.65 26.04
N ARG A 117 23.72 13.93 27.16
CA ARG A 117 22.57 13.09 27.51
C ARG A 117 21.51 13.95 28.20
N CYS A 118 20.26 13.91 27.73
CA CYS A 118 19.14 14.60 28.39
C CYS A 118 18.43 13.65 29.36
N THR A 119 18.39 14.00 30.65
CA THR A 119 17.77 13.24 31.74
C THR A 119 16.58 14.01 32.34
N LYS A 120 15.39 13.43 32.43
CA LYS A 120 14.28 13.96 33.26
C LYS A 120 13.83 12.97 34.33
N THR A 121 13.83 13.46 35.57
CA THR A 121 13.40 12.84 36.84
C THR A 121 11.90 13.09 37.13
N LYS A 122 11.26 12.20 37.91
CA LYS A 122 9.87 12.29 38.40
C LYS A 122 9.85 12.54 39.91
N ALA A 123 9.19 13.61 40.37
CA ALA A 123 8.74 13.80 41.76
C ALA A 123 7.22 14.10 41.77
N ARG A 124 6.50 13.70 42.82
CA ARG A 124 5.02 13.89 42.96
C ARG A 124 4.70 14.95 44.03
N LEU A 125 3.63 15.71 43.80
CA LEU A 125 3.19 16.83 44.64
C LEU A 125 1.71 16.60 45.02
N PHE A 126 1.34 16.87 46.28
CA PHE A 126 -0.05 16.74 46.77
C PHE A 126 -0.64 18.12 47.10
N LEU A 127 -1.94 18.32 46.85
CA LEU A 127 -2.66 19.56 47.13
C LEU A 127 -3.12 19.62 48.59
N LYS A 128 -3.13 20.82 49.18
CA LYS A 128 -3.63 21.03 50.56
C LYS A 128 -5.17 20.92 50.62
N PRO A 129 -5.74 20.47 51.76
CA PRO A 129 -7.18 20.46 51.97
C PRO A 129 -7.79 21.87 51.81
N GLY A 130 -8.83 21.99 50.98
CA GLY A 130 -9.48 23.27 50.66
C GLY A 130 -9.04 23.93 49.34
N ALA A 131 -8.04 23.37 48.64
CA ALA A 131 -7.67 23.85 47.30
C ALA A 131 -8.77 23.51 46.28
N ARG A 132 -9.39 24.53 45.66
CA ARG A 132 -10.29 24.34 44.50
C ARG A 132 -9.46 24.38 43.21
N PRO A 133 -9.45 23.31 42.40
CA PRO A 133 -8.72 23.31 41.13
C PRO A 133 -9.31 24.36 40.19
N VAL A 134 -8.50 25.32 39.76
CA VAL A 134 -8.83 26.15 38.59
C VAL A 134 -8.42 25.34 37.37
N TYR A 135 -9.40 24.74 36.67
CA TYR A 135 -9.15 24.07 35.39
C TYR A 135 -8.70 25.12 34.37
N ARG A 136 -7.41 25.14 34.04
CA ARG A 136 -6.94 25.78 32.82
C ARG A 136 -7.28 24.88 31.63
N GLN A 137 -7.84 25.46 30.58
CA GLN A 137 -8.12 24.77 29.32
C GLN A 137 -6.90 23.94 28.85
N LYS A 138 -7.21 22.76 28.31
CA LYS A 138 -6.28 21.83 27.64
C LYS A 138 -5.37 22.63 26.70
N ARG A 139 -4.05 22.43 26.77
CA ARG A 139 -3.11 23.02 25.79
C ARG A 139 -3.61 22.68 24.38
N PRO A 140 -3.67 23.63 23.44
CA PRO A 140 -4.01 23.30 22.07
C PRO A 140 -2.96 22.31 21.55
N GLY A 141 -3.40 21.11 21.22
CA GLY A 141 -2.59 20.21 20.38
C GLY A 141 -2.26 20.93 19.08
N GLU A 142 -1.13 20.62 18.47
CA GLU A 142 -0.81 21.14 17.15
C GLU A 142 -1.87 20.64 16.15
N GLY A 143 -2.88 21.47 15.89
CA GLY A 143 -3.94 21.16 14.92
C GLY A 143 -3.35 20.99 13.51
N VAL A 144 -3.82 19.96 12.81
CA VAL A 144 -3.44 19.62 11.43
C VAL A 144 -4.29 20.40 10.44
N ARG A 145 -3.82 21.56 9.96
CA ARG A 145 -4.67 22.46 9.15
C ARG A 145 -4.84 22.05 7.69
N ALA A 146 -3.89 21.30 7.11
CA ALA A 146 -3.99 20.78 5.74
C ALA A 146 -3.27 19.44 5.58
N VAL A 147 -3.93 18.51 4.88
CA VAL A 147 -3.53 17.13 4.63
C VAL A 147 -3.53 16.87 3.12
N ALA A 148 -2.67 15.96 2.65
CA ALA A 148 -2.58 15.54 1.25
C ALA A 148 -2.96 14.07 1.09
N SER A 149 -3.91 13.72 0.23
CA SER A 149 -4.09 12.32 -0.16
C SER A 149 -3.14 11.92 -1.28
N ILE A 150 -2.38 10.85 -1.03
CA ILE A 150 -1.50 10.20 -2.00
C ILE A 150 -1.99 8.77 -2.21
N LEU A 151 -2.22 8.41 -3.47
CA LEU A 151 -2.30 7.04 -3.95
C LEU A 151 -1.10 6.97 -4.91
N ASP A 152 -0.12 6.10 -4.65
CA ASP A 152 1.04 5.97 -5.54
C ASP A 152 1.56 4.54 -5.44
N GLU A 153 1.30 3.71 -6.45
CA GLU A 153 1.70 2.29 -6.49
C GLU A 153 3.12 2.08 -6.98
N ARG A 154 4.01 2.96 -6.56
CA ARG A 154 5.37 2.98 -7.06
C ARG A 154 6.22 1.93 -6.32
N PRO A 155 6.88 0.97 -7.01
CA PRO A 155 7.81 0.03 -6.38
C PRO A 155 8.92 0.72 -5.57
N LEU A 156 9.16 0.35 -4.31
CA LEU A 156 10.30 0.88 -3.53
C LEU A 156 11.64 0.24 -3.96
N ILE A 157 12.05 0.42 -5.23
CA ILE A 157 13.34 -0.03 -5.76
C ILE A 157 13.92 1.07 -6.66
N GLY A 158 15.16 1.52 -6.40
CA GLY A 158 15.91 2.41 -7.28
C GLY A 158 15.25 3.79 -7.54
N CYS A 159 15.04 4.14 -8.83
CA CYS A 159 14.51 5.43 -9.30
C CYS A 159 13.14 5.77 -8.70
N THR A 160 12.39 4.76 -8.29
CA THR A 160 11.01 4.90 -7.89
C THR A 160 10.86 5.36 -6.43
N LEU A 161 11.78 4.98 -5.54
CA LEU A 161 11.94 5.60 -4.21
C LEU A 161 12.28 7.10 -4.34
N CYS A 162 13.05 7.43 -5.38
CA CYS A 162 13.46 8.79 -5.70
C CYS A 162 12.26 9.66 -6.12
N ILE A 163 11.31 9.13 -6.89
CA ILE A 163 10.10 9.88 -7.24
C ILE A 163 9.10 9.93 -6.09
N LEU A 164 8.92 8.86 -5.31
CA LEU A 164 8.07 8.89 -4.11
C LEU A 164 8.60 9.90 -3.08
N SER A 165 9.92 9.93 -2.87
CA SER A 165 10.59 10.93 -2.05
C SER A 165 10.39 12.33 -2.61
N LEU A 166 10.51 12.53 -3.93
CA LEU A 166 10.27 13.81 -4.59
C LEU A 166 8.81 14.27 -4.43
N THR A 167 7.84 13.36 -4.56
CA THR A 167 6.41 13.64 -4.34
C THR A 167 6.18 14.08 -2.90
N LEU A 168 6.70 13.36 -1.90
CA LEU A 168 6.58 13.74 -0.49
C LEU A 168 7.27 15.09 -0.20
N GLN A 169 8.43 15.35 -0.79
CA GLN A 169 9.11 16.65 -0.69
C GLN A 169 8.25 17.77 -1.30
N ARG A 170 7.61 17.53 -2.45
CA ARG A 170 6.70 18.49 -3.09
C ARG A 170 5.45 18.75 -2.25
N VAL A 171 4.88 17.72 -1.62
CA VAL A 171 3.78 17.88 -0.66
C VAL A 171 4.22 18.71 0.54
N ARG A 172 5.38 18.40 1.12
CA ARG A 172 5.94 19.21 2.20
C ARG A 172 6.20 20.66 1.77
N ALA A 173 6.65 20.88 0.53
CA ALA A 173 6.90 22.20 -0.05
C ALA A 173 5.62 23.01 -0.34
N LEU A 174 4.43 22.38 -0.42
CA LEU A 174 3.14 23.10 -0.39
C LEU A 174 2.88 23.76 0.96
N GLY A 175 3.54 23.30 2.02
CA GLY A 175 3.29 23.69 3.40
C GLY A 175 2.32 22.75 4.13
N PHE A 176 2.06 21.56 3.59
CA PHE A 176 1.23 20.57 4.28
C PHE A 176 2.01 19.91 5.41
N ASN A 177 1.30 19.45 6.44
CA ASN A 177 1.90 18.82 7.62
C ASN A 177 1.39 17.39 7.87
N ALA A 178 0.59 16.85 6.95
CA ALA A 178 0.22 15.46 6.96
C ALA A 178 -0.09 14.95 5.54
N ILE A 179 0.04 13.63 5.37
CA ILE A 179 -0.45 12.89 4.21
C ILE A 179 -1.50 11.87 4.62
N GLN A 180 -2.34 11.47 3.68
CA GLN A 180 -3.33 10.42 3.81
C GLN A 180 -3.16 9.40 2.68
N TYR A 181 -3.29 8.12 2.97
CA TYR A 181 -3.26 7.07 1.95
C TYR A 181 -4.09 5.85 2.37
N TYR A 182 -4.47 5.02 1.39
CA TYR A 182 -5.15 3.76 1.62
C TYR A 182 -4.18 2.59 1.81
N ILE A 183 -4.61 1.55 2.53
CA ILE A 183 -3.94 0.25 2.59
C ILE A 183 -4.87 -0.79 1.95
N PRO A 184 -4.72 -1.11 0.65
CA PRO A 184 -5.61 -2.04 -0.03
C PRO A 184 -5.34 -3.48 0.42
N TRP A 185 -6.35 -4.17 0.95
CA TRP A 185 -6.20 -5.54 1.44
C TRP A 185 -5.70 -6.49 0.34
N ASN A 186 -6.32 -6.46 -0.84
CA ASN A 186 -5.93 -7.29 -1.98
C ASN A 186 -4.51 -7.05 -2.50
N PHE A 187 -3.92 -5.90 -2.22
CA PHE A 187 -2.54 -5.59 -2.59
C PHE A 187 -1.54 -6.28 -1.66
N HIS A 188 -1.92 -6.45 -0.38
CA HIS A 188 -1.10 -7.08 0.65
C HIS A 188 -1.38 -8.57 0.83
N GLU A 189 -2.56 -9.06 0.43
CA GLU A 189 -2.94 -10.48 0.48
C GLU A 189 -3.56 -10.90 -0.87
N VAL A 190 -2.71 -10.94 -1.90
CA VAL A 190 -3.14 -11.29 -3.28
C VAL A 190 -3.73 -12.69 -3.31
N TYR A 191 -3.10 -13.64 -2.61
CA TYR A 191 -3.58 -14.99 -2.40
C TYR A 191 -3.87 -15.18 -0.91
N GLU A 192 -4.91 -15.96 -0.60
CA GLU A 192 -5.37 -16.18 0.78
C GLU A 192 -4.23 -16.74 1.64
N GLY A 193 -3.92 -16.08 2.76
CA GLY A 193 -2.85 -16.42 3.69
C GLY A 193 -1.45 -15.99 3.27
N GLU A 194 -1.28 -15.38 2.09
CA GLU A 194 0.02 -14.94 1.57
C GLU A 194 0.16 -13.42 1.70
N TYR A 195 0.76 -12.98 2.81
CA TYR A 195 0.94 -11.56 3.13
C TYR A 195 2.27 -11.01 2.63
N ASP A 196 2.23 -9.85 1.98
CA ASP A 196 3.42 -9.12 1.55
C ASP A 196 3.37 -7.63 1.93
N PHE A 197 4.38 -7.21 2.69
CA PHE A 197 4.61 -5.83 3.16
C PHE A 197 6.00 -5.33 2.76
N SER A 198 6.62 -5.92 1.75
CA SER A 198 7.95 -5.58 1.24
C SER A 198 7.86 -4.72 -0.03
N GLY A 199 8.99 -4.14 -0.47
CA GLY A 199 9.02 -3.35 -1.72
C GLY A 199 7.95 -2.25 -1.75
N MET A 200 7.18 -2.13 -2.84
CA MET A 200 6.03 -1.20 -2.97
C MET A 200 5.00 -1.32 -1.84
N ARG A 201 4.88 -2.50 -1.23
CA ARG A 201 3.89 -2.79 -0.19
C ARG A 201 4.36 -2.38 1.20
N ASN A 202 5.55 -1.80 1.34
CA ASN A 202 6.03 -1.35 2.64
C ASN A 202 5.48 0.03 3.02
N PHE A 203 4.23 0.04 3.47
CA PHE A 203 3.58 1.27 3.94
C PHE A 203 4.19 1.83 5.24
N THR A 204 4.90 1.00 6.03
CA THR A 204 5.55 1.45 7.26
C THR A 204 6.72 2.39 6.94
N GLU A 205 7.54 2.01 5.94
CA GLU A 205 8.64 2.83 5.43
C GLU A 205 8.11 4.11 4.77
N PHE A 206 7.01 4.02 4.00
CA PHE A 206 6.37 5.20 3.41
C PHE A 206 5.95 6.22 4.47
N SER A 207 5.30 5.76 5.55
CA SER A 207 4.94 6.60 6.69
C SER A 207 6.16 7.18 7.41
N ARG A 208 7.24 6.41 7.54
CA ARG A 208 8.50 6.86 8.15
C ARG A 208 9.16 7.98 7.34
N ILE A 209 9.24 7.83 6.01
CA ILE A 209 9.80 8.85 5.11
C ILE A 209 8.98 10.16 5.19
N ALA A 210 7.64 10.06 5.20
CA ALA A 210 6.79 11.24 5.38
C ALA A 210 7.06 11.96 6.72
N TYR A 211 7.25 11.19 7.78
CA TYR A 211 7.56 11.70 9.11
C TYR A 211 8.92 12.37 9.21
N ASP A 212 9.95 11.79 8.60
CA ASP A 212 11.29 12.38 8.51
C ASP A 212 11.27 13.72 7.75
N LEU A 213 10.33 13.89 6.81
CA LEU A 213 10.06 15.15 6.10
C LEU A 213 9.19 16.13 6.91
N GLY A 214 8.82 15.79 8.14
CA GLY A 214 8.03 16.62 9.04
C GLY A 214 6.52 16.57 8.78
N MET A 215 6.01 15.47 8.21
CA MET A 215 4.59 15.25 7.97
C MET A 215 4.06 14.05 8.75
N TYR A 216 2.89 14.19 9.36
CA TYR A 216 2.17 13.06 9.95
C TYR A 216 1.46 12.22 8.89
N THR A 217 0.97 11.04 9.27
CA THR A 217 0.16 10.21 8.38
C THR A 217 -1.24 9.95 8.91
N LEU A 218 -2.21 9.90 8.00
CA LEU A 218 -3.57 9.43 8.21
C LEU A 218 -3.74 8.19 7.34
N ILE A 219 -4.12 7.06 7.93
CA ILE A 219 -4.22 5.81 7.16
C ILE A 219 -5.68 5.37 7.04
N ARG A 220 -6.06 4.95 5.84
CA ARG A 220 -7.39 4.43 5.53
C ARG A 220 -7.27 2.94 5.23
N VAL A 221 -7.59 2.11 6.21
CA VAL A 221 -7.20 0.69 6.20
C VAL A 221 -8.31 -0.26 5.74
N GLY A 222 -9.48 0.27 5.39
CA GLY A 222 -10.58 -0.50 4.82
C GLY A 222 -11.45 -1.22 5.86
N PRO A 223 -11.93 -2.46 5.58
CA PRO A 223 -11.36 -3.44 4.62
C PRO A 223 -11.67 -3.13 3.15
N TYR A 224 -12.72 -2.35 2.91
CA TYR A 224 -13.06 -1.79 1.60
C TYR A 224 -12.62 -0.32 1.54
N ILE A 225 -12.03 0.10 0.42
CA ILE A 225 -11.45 1.44 0.22
C ILE A 225 -12.00 2.21 -0.97
N CYS A 226 -12.80 1.58 -1.84
CA CYS A 226 -13.20 2.16 -3.14
C CYS A 226 -11.97 2.52 -4.00
N ALA A 227 -11.59 3.81 -4.00
CA ALA A 227 -10.35 4.36 -4.55
C ALA A 227 -10.11 4.10 -6.04
N GLU A 228 -11.17 3.83 -6.82
CA GLU A 228 -11.06 3.40 -8.22
C GLU A 228 -10.09 2.21 -8.39
N TRP A 229 -9.96 1.40 -7.34
CA TRP A 229 -9.03 0.29 -7.19
C TRP A 229 -9.74 -1.04 -7.43
N GLU A 230 -9.00 -2.02 -7.95
CA GLU A 230 -9.49 -3.38 -8.19
C GLU A 230 -10.31 -3.90 -7.00
N ASN A 231 -11.58 -4.21 -7.26
CA ASN A 231 -12.56 -4.71 -6.28
C ASN A 231 -12.69 -3.85 -5.00
N GLY A 232 -12.44 -2.54 -5.11
CA GLY A 232 -12.44 -1.62 -3.97
C GLY A 232 -11.48 -2.01 -2.85
N GLY A 233 -10.39 -2.73 -3.17
CA GLY A 233 -9.39 -3.23 -2.22
C GLY A 233 -9.68 -4.60 -1.63
N LEU A 234 -10.84 -5.20 -1.92
CA LEU A 234 -11.20 -6.52 -1.38
C LEU A 234 -10.55 -7.65 -2.21
N PRO A 235 -9.96 -8.68 -1.59
CA PRO A 235 -9.32 -9.75 -2.35
C PRO A 235 -10.29 -10.55 -3.23
N TRP A 236 -9.85 -10.89 -4.44
CA TRP A 236 -10.64 -11.67 -5.40
C TRP A 236 -11.08 -13.03 -4.84
N TRP A 237 -10.27 -13.64 -3.96
CA TRP A 237 -10.54 -14.96 -3.41
C TRP A 237 -11.72 -14.96 -2.41
N LEU A 238 -12.17 -13.79 -1.92
CA LEU A 238 -13.40 -13.69 -1.12
C LEU A 238 -14.64 -14.15 -1.89
N LEU A 239 -14.64 -13.99 -3.23
CA LEU A 239 -15.70 -14.46 -4.11
C LEU A 239 -15.86 -16.00 -4.08
N LYS A 240 -14.84 -16.72 -3.62
CA LYS A 240 -14.88 -18.19 -3.46
C LYS A 240 -15.46 -18.65 -2.12
N LYS A 241 -15.71 -17.71 -1.19
CA LYS A 241 -16.15 -18.01 0.19
C LYS A 241 -17.66 -18.11 0.34
N ASN A 242 -18.41 -18.05 -0.77
CA ASN A 242 -19.87 -18.07 -0.81
C ASN A 242 -20.51 -16.95 0.04
N ILE A 243 -19.80 -15.83 0.24
CA ILE A 243 -20.28 -14.66 1.00
C ILE A 243 -21.43 -14.03 0.22
N SER A 244 -22.63 -13.97 0.81
CA SER A 244 -23.82 -13.43 0.13
C SER A 244 -23.72 -11.93 -0.10
N MET A 245 -23.17 -11.18 0.87
CA MET A 245 -23.01 -9.73 0.77
C MET A 245 -21.79 -9.26 1.55
N MET A 246 -20.77 -8.76 0.83
CA MET A 246 -19.62 -8.11 1.44
C MET A 246 -20.01 -6.76 2.05
N ARG A 247 -19.21 -6.24 2.99
CA ARG A 247 -19.47 -4.99 3.72
C ARG A 247 -20.77 -5.01 4.53
N THR A 248 -21.11 -6.18 5.07
CA THR A 248 -22.25 -6.35 5.96
C THR A 248 -21.87 -7.17 7.18
N SER A 249 -22.85 -7.45 8.04
CA SER A 249 -22.67 -8.32 9.20
C SER A 249 -22.67 -9.81 8.85
N GLU A 250 -22.58 -10.18 7.57
CA GLU A 250 -22.44 -11.58 7.15
C GLU A 250 -21.21 -12.23 7.82
N GLN A 251 -21.43 -13.39 8.43
CA GLN A 251 -20.48 -13.98 9.36
C GLN A 251 -19.16 -14.40 8.67
N ARG A 252 -19.22 -14.98 7.48
CA ARG A 252 -18.02 -15.41 6.73
C ARG A 252 -17.20 -14.20 6.27
N PHE A 253 -17.85 -13.11 5.87
CA PHE A 253 -17.16 -11.85 5.58
C PHE A 253 -16.43 -11.32 6.81
N LYS A 254 -17.12 -11.25 7.97
CA LYS A 254 -16.51 -10.81 9.23
C LYS A 254 -15.35 -11.68 9.67
N GLU A 255 -15.42 -12.99 9.46
CA GLU A 255 -14.34 -13.93 9.77
C GLU A 255 -13.09 -13.62 8.94
N GLU A 256 -13.23 -13.45 7.61
CA GLU A 256 -12.08 -13.13 6.75
C GLU A 256 -11.52 -11.73 7.05
N VAL A 257 -12.40 -10.74 7.29
CA VAL A 257 -12.00 -9.39 7.73
C VAL A 257 -11.24 -9.43 9.06
N SER A 258 -11.67 -10.26 10.02
CA SER A 258 -10.99 -10.41 11.29
C SER A 258 -9.59 -11.02 11.13
N LYS A 259 -9.43 -12.00 10.22
CA LYS A 259 -8.10 -12.57 9.92
C LYS A 259 -7.17 -11.51 9.36
N TRP A 260 -7.64 -10.76 8.36
CA TRP A 260 -6.86 -9.68 7.75
C TRP A 260 -6.39 -8.65 8.80
N PHE A 261 -7.31 -8.13 9.62
CA PHE A 261 -6.94 -7.13 10.62
C PHE A 261 -6.12 -7.68 11.78
N SER A 262 -6.18 -8.99 12.05
CA SER A 262 -5.26 -9.63 13.01
C SER A 262 -3.80 -9.64 12.53
N VAL A 263 -3.56 -9.44 11.22
CA VAL A 263 -2.22 -9.27 10.64
C VAL A 263 -1.88 -7.78 10.50
N LEU A 264 -2.77 -6.98 9.91
CA LEU A 264 -2.48 -5.59 9.60
C LEU A 264 -2.37 -4.70 10.86
N LEU A 265 -3.31 -4.81 11.80
CA LEU A 265 -3.38 -3.87 12.92
C LEU A 265 -2.20 -3.97 13.90
N PRO A 266 -1.61 -5.16 14.17
CA PRO A 266 -0.35 -5.24 14.90
C PRO A 266 0.81 -4.49 14.25
N ILE A 267 0.87 -4.40 12.91
CA ILE A 267 1.87 -3.62 12.17
C ILE A 267 1.59 -2.12 12.33
N VAL A 268 0.32 -1.71 12.31
CA VAL A 268 -0.11 -0.32 12.48
C VAL A 268 0.10 0.20 13.91
N LYS A 269 -0.12 -0.63 14.92
CA LYS A 269 -0.07 -0.25 16.35
C LYS A 269 1.19 0.55 16.74
N PRO A 270 2.43 0.11 16.47
CA PRO A 270 3.63 0.89 16.82
C PRO A 270 3.73 2.22 16.05
N MET A 271 3.05 2.36 14.92
CA MET A 271 3.04 3.59 14.12
C MET A 271 2.12 4.67 14.69
N LEU A 272 1.24 4.37 15.64
CA LEU A 272 0.30 5.35 16.19
C LEU A 272 1.01 6.46 16.98
N ARG A 273 0.50 7.70 16.92
CA ARG A 273 1.03 8.85 17.68
C ARG A 273 1.13 8.59 19.17
N GLN A 274 0.16 7.88 19.75
CA GLN A 274 0.18 7.51 21.17
C GLN A 274 1.37 6.61 21.54
N ASN A 275 1.93 5.91 20.55
CA ASN A 275 3.11 5.07 20.64
C ASN A 275 4.36 5.76 20.03
N ASN A 276 4.33 7.08 19.88
CA ASN A 276 5.38 7.92 19.27
C ASN A 276 5.63 7.68 17.76
N GLY A 277 4.81 6.90 17.07
CA GLY A 277 4.91 6.71 15.62
C GLY A 277 4.22 7.82 14.81
N PRO A 278 4.25 7.79 13.46
CA PRO A 278 3.79 8.90 12.61
C PRO A 278 2.27 9.01 12.38
N VAL A 279 1.49 7.97 12.68
CA VAL A 279 0.05 7.86 12.34
C VAL A 279 -0.83 8.58 13.36
N LEU A 280 -1.55 9.61 12.93
CA LEU A 280 -2.45 10.42 13.74
C LEU A 280 -3.82 9.77 13.98
N MET A 281 -4.40 9.22 12.92
CA MET A 281 -5.76 8.71 12.93
C MET A 281 -5.93 7.63 11.87
N VAL A 282 -6.86 6.70 12.14
CA VAL A 282 -7.13 5.53 11.32
C VAL A 282 -8.59 5.56 10.88
N GLN A 283 -8.84 5.50 9.57
CA GLN A 283 -10.20 5.45 9.07
C GLN A 283 -10.76 4.04 9.20
N VAL A 284 -11.99 3.95 9.71
CA VAL A 284 -12.80 2.74 9.72
C VAL A 284 -13.70 2.80 8.48
N GLU A 285 -13.64 1.76 7.64
CA GLU A 285 -14.45 1.70 6.42
C GLU A 285 -14.19 2.89 5.46
N ASN A 286 -15.04 3.05 4.46
CA ASN A 286 -14.97 4.04 3.40
C ASN A 286 -16.36 4.32 2.80
N GLU A 287 -16.90 5.52 3.04
CA GLU A 287 -18.20 5.96 2.51
C GLU A 287 -19.30 4.90 2.74
N TYR A 288 -19.40 4.40 3.97
CA TYR A 288 -20.36 3.34 4.31
C TYR A 288 -21.80 3.83 4.29
N GLY A 289 -22.04 5.14 4.38
CA GLY A 289 -23.35 5.77 4.31
C GLY A 289 -24.14 5.45 3.03
N SER A 290 -23.46 4.95 2.01
CA SER A 290 -24.06 4.43 0.78
C SER A 290 -24.57 2.99 0.90
N TYR A 291 -24.41 2.34 2.06
CA TYR A 291 -24.77 0.94 2.35
C TYR A 291 -25.55 0.81 3.67
N GLU A 292 -26.28 -0.28 3.82
CA GLU A 292 -27.03 -0.64 5.03
C GLU A 292 -26.54 -1.99 5.58
N GLY A 293 -26.22 -2.10 6.87
CA GLY A 293 -25.76 -3.40 7.39
C GLY A 293 -25.13 -3.47 8.79
N GLY A 294 -25.00 -2.35 9.50
CA GLY A 294 -24.69 -2.32 10.95
C GLY A 294 -23.33 -2.90 11.38
N TYR A 295 -22.45 -3.27 10.44
CA TYR A 295 -21.20 -3.98 10.73
C TYR A 295 -20.08 -3.06 11.22
N THR A 296 -20.19 -1.75 10.96
CA THR A 296 -19.13 -0.77 11.21
C THR A 296 -18.87 -0.52 12.70
N ALA A 297 -19.87 -0.68 13.57
CA ALA A 297 -19.66 -0.67 15.02
C ALA A 297 -18.79 -1.85 15.47
N TRP A 298 -19.04 -3.05 14.94
CA TRP A 298 -18.18 -4.21 15.18
C TRP A 298 -16.77 -3.99 14.63
N LEU A 299 -16.63 -3.38 13.45
CA LEU A 299 -15.32 -3.09 12.85
C LEU A 299 -14.51 -2.09 13.71
N ARG A 300 -15.17 -1.05 14.24
CA ARG A 300 -14.56 -0.15 15.22
C ARG A 300 -14.08 -0.90 16.46
N ASP A 301 -14.89 -1.78 17.03
CA ASP A 301 -14.52 -2.54 18.23
C ASP A 301 -13.35 -3.51 17.96
N LEU A 302 -13.33 -4.11 16.76
CA LEU A 302 -12.18 -4.88 16.28
C LEU A 302 -10.92 -4.01 16.23
N PHE A 303 -11.01 -2.77 15.73
CA PHE A 303 -9.86 -1.87 15.65
C PHE A 303 -9.38 -1.46 17.05
N LYS A 304 -10.30 -1.08 17.93
CA LYS A 304 -10.00 -0.70 19.31
C LYS A 304 -9.35 -1.84 20.09
N SER A 305 -9.80 -3.08 19.90
CA SER A 305 -9.21 -4.23 20.59
C SER A 305 -7.74 -4.48 20.22
N HIS A 306 -7.33 -4.14 18.98
CA HIS A 306 -5.93 -4.27 18.53
C HIS A 306 -5.11 -3.01 18.86
N LEU A 307 -5.64 -1.83 18.55
CA LEU A 307 -4.92 -0.56 18.56
C LEU A 307 -4.96 0.16 19.92
N GLY A 308 -5.98 -0.12 20.73
CA GLY A 308 -6.27 0.51 22.03
C GLY A 308 -7.35 1.60 21.95
N GLU A 309 -8.09 1.78 23.04
CA GLU A 309 -9.23 2.72 23.15
C GLU A 309 -8.90 4.18 22.86
N GLU A 310 -7.65 4.58 23.11
CA GLU A 310 -7.16 5.96 22.90
C GLU A 310 -6.91 6.30 21.41
N THR A 311 -7.00 5.29 20.53
CA THR A 311 -6.77 5.47 19.10
C THR A 311 -7.84 6.37 18.48
N VAL A 312 -7.41 7.41 17.76
CA VAL A 312 -8.33 8.29 17.04
C VAL A 312 -8.83 7.57 15.79
N LEU A 313 -10.04 7.02 15.89
CA LEU A 313 -10.77 6.43 14.77
C LEU A 313 -11.71 7.46 14.13
N TYR A 314 -11.88 7.38 12.82
CA TYR A 314 -12.78 8.27 12.08
C TYR A 314 -13.48 7.56 10.93
N THR A 315 -14.58 8.14 10.45
CA THR A 315 -15.28 7.71 9.23
C THR A 315 -15.41 8.88 8.26
N THR A 316 -15.65 8.59 6.98
CA THR A 316 -15.84 9.60 5.93
C THR A 316 -17.01 9.20 5.06
N ASP A 317 -17.93 10.13 4.83
CA ASP A 317 -19.07 9.98 3.96
C ASP A 317 -19.39 11.28 3.22
N GLY A 318 -20.15 11.19 2.13
CA GLY A 318 -20.65 12.38 1.44
C GLY A 318 -21.42 13.30 2.41
N GLY A 319 -21.19 14.62 2.27
CA GLY A 319 -21.72 15.64 3.16
C GLY A 319 -23.24 15.90 3.06
N SER A 320 -24.06 14.86 3.26
CA SER A 320 -25.52 14.92 3.36
C SER A 320 -26.03 14.09 4.53
N ASN A 321 -27.14 14.53 5.13
CA ASN A 321 -27.77 13.81 6.24
C ASN A 321 -28.16 12.35 5.88
N SER A 322 -28.47 12.06 4.62
CA SER A 322 -28.85 10.70 4.20
C SER A 322 -27.69 9.72 4.31
N LEU A 323 -26.49 10.13 3.87
CA LEU A 323 -25.29 9.30 3.92
C LEU A 323 -24.75 9.24 5.35
N LEU A 324 -24.67 10.39 6.03
CA LEU A 324 -24.13 10.48 7.40
C LEU A 324 -24.93 9.66 8.42
N LYS A 325 -26.24 9.46 8.19
CA LYS A 325 -27.08 8.62 9.06
C LYS A 325 -26.57 7.18 9.16
N CYS A 326 -26.09 6.61 8.05
CA CYS A 326 -25.63 5.22 7.99
C CYS A 326 -24.11 5.10 8.07
N GLY A 327 -23.37 6.14 7.67
CA GLY A 327 -21.91 6.14 7.67
C GLY A 327 -21.24 6.56 8.99
N THR A 328 -21.97 7.29 9.85
CA THR A 328 -21.48 7.63 11.19
C THR A 328 -21.40 6.39 12.08
N VAL A 329 -20.24 6.18 12.71
CA VAL A 329 -20.03 5.14 13.71
C VAL A 329 -19.87 5.78 15.09
N PRO A 330 -20.59 5.32 16.13
CA PRO A 330 -20.43 5.85 17.48
C PRO A 330 -18.98 5.74 17.97
N ASP A 331 -18.52 6.67 18.81
CA ASP A 331 -17.15 6.74 19.33
C ASP A 331 -16.05 6.85 18.26
N THR A 332 -16.39 7.41 17.10
CA THR A 332 -15.44 7.79 16.05
C THR A 332 -15.67 9.24 15.64
N LEU A 333 -14.66 9.87 15.01
CA LEU A 333 -14.83 11.19 14.41
C LEU A 333 -15.55 11.08 13.08
N THR A 334 -16.76 11.64 12.97
CA THR A 334 -17.46 11.75 11.69
C THR A 334 -16.84 12.85 10.82
N THR A 335 -16.36 12.49 9.64
CA THR A 335 -15.82 13.41 8.63
C THR A 335 -16.67 13.38 7.36
N VAL A 336 -16.58 14.43 6.54
CA VAL A 336 -17.36 14.55 5.30
C VAL A 336 -16.46 14.70 4.09
N ASP A 337 -16.95 14.23 2.94
CA ASP A 337 -16.37 14.53 1.64
C ASP A 337 -17.31 15.22 0.65
N PHE A 338 -16.69 16.03 -0.21
CA PHE A 338 -17.29 16.70 -1.35
C PHE A 338 -16.21 17.37 -2.23
N GLY A 339 -16.55 17.64 -3.49
CA GLY A 339 -15.69 18.35 -4.45
C GLY A 339 -15.81 19.88 -4.37
N PRO A 340 -15.07 20.61 -5.22
CA PRO A 340 -15.15 22.07 -5.28
C PRO A 340 -16.57 22.54 -5.51
N THR A 341 -17.03 23.47 -4.68
CA THR A 341 -18.43 23.89 -4.68
C THR A 341 -18.63 25.24 -4.01
N ALA A 342 -19.81 25.81 -4.19
CA ALA A 342 -20.20 27.08 -3.61
C ALA A 342 -20.31 27.01 -2.08
N GLU A 343 -20.06 28.15 -1.42
CA GLU A 343 -20.11 28.30 0.05
C GLU A 343 -21.41 27.78 0.66
N LYS A 344 -22.55 27.99 -0.02
CA LYS A 344 -23.86 27.47 0.42
C LYS A 344 -23.86 25.96 0.60
N LYS A 345 -23.26 25.20 -0.32
CA LYS A 345 -23.19 23.74 -0.24
C LYS A 345 -22.20 23.30 0.84
N ILE A 346 -21.06 23.98 0.95
CA ILE A 346 -20.09 23.76 2.05
C ILE A 346 -20.77 23.92 3.42
N ASN A 347 -21.48 25.04 3.63
CA ASN A 347 -22.21 25.32 4.86
C ASN A 347 -23.29 24.26 5.15
N SER A 348 -23.99 23.78 4.12
CA SER A 348 -25.00 22.72 4.24
C SER A 348 -24.37 21.40 4.67
N SER A 349 -23.30 20.95 4.01
CA SER A 349 -22.59 19.72 4.37
C SER A 349 -22.04 19.77 5.79
N PHE A 350 -21.53 20.93 6.20
CA PHE A 350 -21.08 21.19 7.56
C PHE A 350 -22.21 21.23 8.59
N ALA A 351 -23.38 21.76 8.22
CA ALA A 351 -24.57 21.71 9.07
C ALA A 351 -25.02 20.26 9.32
N ASP A 352 -24.97 19.41 8.29
CA ASP A 352 -25.28 18.00 8.45
C ASP A 352 -24.23 17.26 9.27
N GLN A 353 -22.93 17.50 9.06
CA GLN A 353 -21.85 16.92 9.88
C GLN A 353 -22.01 17.23 11.37
N ARG A 354 -22.33 18.48 11.72
CA ARG A 354 -22.49 18.93 13.13
C ARG A 354 -23.58 18.18 13.90
N LYS A 355 -24.57 17.60 13.22
CA LYS A 355 -25.61 16.79 13.86
C LYS A 355 -25.03 15.51 14.48
N TYR A 356 -23.94 15.01 13.91
CA TYR A 356 -23.26 13.77 14.32
C TYR A 356 -21.97 14.05 15.11
N LEU A 357 -21.31 15.19 14.86
CA LEU A 357 -20.12 15.63 15.61
C LEU A 357 -20.16 17.15 15.87
N PRO A 358 -20.71 17.62 16.99
CA PRO A 358 -20.92 19.05 17.24
C PRO A 358 -19.63 19.87 17.49
N ASN A 359 -18.49 19.22 17.81
CA ASN A 359 -17.26 19.89 18.25
C ASN A 359 -15.98 19.46 17.49
N GLY A 360 -16.05 19.20 16.18
CA GLY A 360 -14.86 18.86 15.38
C GLY A 360 -15.09 18.98 13.88
N TRP A 361 -14.01 19.20 13.12
CA TRP A 361 -14.04 19.38 11.67
C TRP A 361 -12.84 18.72 11.02
N ILE A 362 -13.09 17.73 10.17
CA ILE A 362 -12.12 17.21 9.20
C ILE A 362 -12.90 17.00 7.91
N VAL A 363 -12.33 17.45 6.80
CA VAL A 363 -12.89 17.34 5.46
C VAL A 363 -11.94 16.56 4.60
N LEU A 364 -12.45 15.53 3.92
CA LEU A 364 -11.75 14.88 2.84
C LEU A 364 -12.29 15.42 1.52
N TRP A 365 -11.42 15.82 0.60
CA TRP A 365 -11.83 16.18 -0.75
C TRP A 365 -12.16 14.92 -1.55
N GLY A 366 -12.94 15.06 -2.62
CA GLY A 366 -13.17 14.04 -3.64
C GLY A 366 -14.13 14.56 -4.72
N GLN A 367 -13.87 14.29 -6.00
CA GLN A 367 -14.74 14.72 -7.09
C GLN A 367 -15.44 13.51 -7.74
N LYS A 368 -16.77 13.62 -7.93
CA LYS A 368 -17.60 12.61 -8.61
C LYS A 368 -18.13 13.05 -10.00
N SER A 369 -17.75 14.23 -10.52
CA SER A 369 -18.25 14.76 -11.81
C SER A 369 -17.18 14.91 -12.90
N ALA A 370 -17.60 14.77 -14.17
CA ALA A 370 -16.74 14.83 -15.37
C ALA A 370 -16.18 16.22 -15.73
N SER A 371 -16.63 17.30 -15.07
CA SER A 371 -16.13 18.66 -15.31
C SER A 371 -14.94 18.97 -14.40
N LEU A 372 -13.72 18.95 -14.94
CA LEU A 372 -12.53 19.23 -14.14
C LEU A 372 -12.57 20.66 -13.57
N PRO A 373 -12.46 20.83 -12.24
CA PRO A 373 -12.54 22.13 -11.60
C PRO A 373 -11.28 22.92 -11.92
N SER A 374 -11.47 24.21 -12.17
CA SER A 374 -10.37 25.14 -12.34
C SER A 374 -9.54 25.24 -11.04
N PRO A 375 -8.25 25.60 -11.12
CA PRO A 375 -7.45 25.91 -9.94
C PRO A 375 -8.12 26.94 -9.03
N GLY A 376 -8.84 27.91 -9.60
CA GLY A 376 -9.57 28.93 -8.86
C GLY A 376 -10.72 28.35 -8.01
N GLU A 377 -11.53 27.45 -8.57
CA GLU A 377 -12.61 26.78 -7.84
C GLU A 377 -12.06 25.96 -6.66
N VAL A 378 -10.98 25.19 -6.90
CA VAL A 378 -10.32 24.39 -5.85
C VAL A 378 -9.82 25.31 -4.72
N VAL A 379 -9.09 26.37 -5.05
CA VAL A 379 -8.53 27.29 -4.06
C VAL A 379 -9.62 28.06 -3.33
N ASN A 380 -10.68 28.51 -4.00
CA ASN A 380 -11.75 29.28 -3.38
C ASN A 380 -12.53 28.44 -2.35
N SER A 381 -12.91 27.22 -2.72
CA SER A 381 -13.57 26.30 -1.78
C SER A 381 -12.64 25.92 -0.61
N ALA A 382 -11.34 25.67 -0.87
CA ALA A 382 -10.36 25.39 0.19
C ALA A 382 -10.19 26.57 1.15
N LYS A 383 -10.06 27.78 0.61
CA LYS A 383 -9.94 29.03 1.38
C LYS A 383 -11.16 29.28 2.25
N TYR A 384 -12.35 29.05 1.71
CA TYR A 384 -13.58 29.20 2.48
C TYR A 384 -13.65 28.20 3.64
N MET A 385 -13.39 26.91 3.39
CA MET A 385 -13.34 25.89 4.45
C MET A 385 -12.28 26.20 5.51
N TYR A 386 -11.11 26.68 5.09
CA TYR A 386 -10.03 27.08 6.00
C TYR A 386 -10.46 28.24 6.91
N ASN A 387 -11.15 29.25 6.35
CA ASN A 387 -11.66 30.38 7.11
C ASN A 387 -12.74 29.98 8.14
N LEU A 388 -13.43 28.86 7.92
CA LEU A 388 -14.34 28.25 8.89
C LEU A 388 -13.59 27.46 9.98
N GLY A 389 -12.27 27.34 9.90
CA GLY A 389 -11.44 26.58 10.83
C GLY A 389 -11.37 25.08 10.54
N ALA A 390 -11.79 24.64 9.35
CA ALA A 390 -11.77 23.23 8.98
C ALA A 390 -10.36 22.74 8.65
N ASN A 391 -10.10 21.47 8.97
CA ASN A 391 -8.93 20.73 8.48
C ASN A 391 -9.30 20.08 7.14
N ILE A 392 -8.39 20.13 6.18
CA ILE A 392 -8.72 19.88 4.77
C ILE A 392 -7.74 18.85 4.17
N ASN A 393 -8.24 17.79 3.53
CA ASN A 393 -7.41 16.77 2.88
C ASN A 393 -7.63 16.68 1.36
N PHE A 394 -6.66 17.06 0.53
CA PHE A 394 -6.81 17.08 -0.93
C PHE A 394 -6.72 15.69 -1.58
N TYR A 395 -7.82 15.19 -2.14
CA TYR A 395 -7.90 13.95 -2.92
C TYR A 395 -8.09 14.29 -4.41
N MET A 396 -7.16 13.96 -5.31
CA MET A 396 -5.77 13.56 -5.04
C MET A 396 -4.86 14.79 -4.98
N ILE A 397 -3.84 14.79 -4.11
CA ILE A 397 -2.69 15.69 -4.28
C ILE A 397 -1.73 15.15 -5.36
N HIS A 398 -1.56 13.83 -5.38
CA HIS A 398 -0.81 13.02 -6.32
C HIS A 398 -1.55 11.69 -6.45
N GLY A 399 -1.98 11.32 -7.65
CA GLY A 399 -2.69 10.05 -7.87
C GLY A 399 -1.84 8.95 -8.51
N GLY A 400 -0.81 9.27 -9.30
CA GLY A 400 0.09 8.25 -9.84
C GLY A 400 -0.54 7.36 -10.91
N THR A 401 -0.34 6.04 -10.79
CA THR A 401 -0.61 5.06 -11.85
C THR A 401 -1.13 3.75 -11.26
N ASN A 402 -2.25 3.25 -11.81
CA ASN A 402 -2.77 1.90 -11.58
C ASN A 402 -1.91 0.89 -12.35
N PHE A 403 -0.79 0.45 -11.77
CA PHE A 403 0.12 -0.49 -12.43
C PHE A 403 -0.52 -1.88 -12.57
N GLY A 404 -0.02 -2.65 -13.54
CA GLY A 404 -0.52 -4.00 -13.78
C GLY A 404 -2.03 -4.06 -14.01
N PHE A 405 -2.74 -4.77 -13.15
CA PHE A 405 -4.19 -4.99 -13.26
C PHE A 405 -4.96 -4.42 -12.07
N TRP A 406 -4.40 -3.42 -11.39
CA TRP A 406 -4.99 -2.87 -10.18
C TRP A 406 -6.07 -1.81 -10.38
N ASN A 407 -6.35 -1.43 -11.63
CA ASN A 407 -7.48 -0.55 -11.92
C ASN A 407 -8.80 -1.20 -11.48
N GLY A 408 -9.69 -0.41 -10.88
CA GLY A 408 -11.07 -0.82 -10.65
C GLY A 408 -11.93 -0.75 -11.91
N GLY A 409 -13.22 -1.03 -11.73
CA GLY A 409 -14.26 -0.81 -12.73
C GLY A 409 -15.37 0.09 -12.21
N GLU A 410 -15.83 1.00 -13.05
CA GLU A 410 -17.10 1.72 -12.85
C GLU A 410 -18.21 1.00 -13.62
N THR A 411 -19.48 1.29 -13.31
CA THR A 411 -20.65 0.60 -13.88
C THR A 411 -20.65 0.54 -15.40
N ASN A 412 -20.15 1.60 -16.05
CA ASN A 412 -20.19 1.75 -17.50
C ASN A 412 -18.83 1.53 -18.19
N ALA A 413 -17.72 1.49 -17.45
CA ALA A 413 -16.38 1.38 -18.03
C ALA A 413 -15.31 0.99 -17.00
N PRO A 414 -14.24 0.29 -17.40
CA PRO A 414 -13.08 0.10 -16.54
C PRO A 414 -12.35 1.42 -16.27
N CYS A 415 -11.76 1.55 -15.07
CA CYS A 415 -10.83 2.64 -14.80
C CYS A 415 -9.58 2.51 -15.68
N ILE A 416 -9.04 3.63 -16.14
CA ILE A 416 -7.83 3.65 -16.95
C ILE A 416 -6.58 3.43 -16.08
N THR A 417 -5.44 3.19 -16.73
CA THR A 417 -4.18 2.99 -16.01
C THR A 417 -3.64 4.28 -15.41
N SER A 418 -3.72 5.40 -16.11
CA SER A 418 -3.34 6.68 -15.50
C SER A 418 -4.27 6.98 -14.33
N TYR A 419 -3.70 7.24 -13.16
CA TYR A 419 -4.43 7.82 -12.04
C TYR A 419 -3.94 9.25 -11.80
N ASP A 420 -3.55 9.98 -12.86
CA ASP A 420 -3.11 11.38 -12.80
C ASP A 420 -4.12 12.26 -12.04
N TYR A 421 -5.42 11.98 -12.21
CA TYR A 421 -6.53 12.64 -11.54
C TYR A 421 -6.61 14.15 -11.84
N PHE A 422 -5.83 14.65 -12.80
CA PHE A 422 -5.55 16.08 -12.97
C PHE A 422 -5.11 16.72 -11.65
N ALA A 423 -4.37 15.96 -10.84
CA ALA A 423 -3.98 16.35 -9.50
C ALA A 423 -3.00 17.53 -9.51
N PRO A 424 -2.83 18.22 -8.38
CA PRO A 424 -1.78 19.23 -8.22
C PRO A 424 -0.38 18.71 -8.60
N ILE A 425 -0.09 17.45 -8.29
CA ILE A 425 1.11 16.73 -8.71
C ILE A 425 0.67 15.69 -9.76
N SER A 426 1.23 15.75 -10.97
CA SER A 426 0.84 14.85 -12.07
C SER A 426 1.24 13.40 -11.80
N GLU A 427 0.76 12.47 -12.62
CA GLU A 427 1.14 11.04 -12.61
C GLU A 427 2.67 10.85 -12.54
N ALA A 428 3.40 11.62 -13.34
CA ALA A 428 4.87 11.59 -13.38
C ALA A 428 5.54 12.51 -12.35
N GLY A 429 4.80 12.94 -11.34
CA GLY A 429 5.26 13.76 -10.22
C GLY A 429 5.32 15.26 -10.51
N ASP A 430 5.04 15.77 -11.70
CA ASP A 430 5.29 17.17 -12.04
C ASP A 430 4.35 18.15 -11.32
N VAL A 431 4.87 19.31 -10.96
CA VAL A 431 4.07 20.43 -10.44
C VAL A 431 3.19 21.02 -11.53
N THR A 432 1.90 21.16 -11.27
CA THR A 432 0.90 21.73 -12.19
C THR A 432 0.48 23.16 -11.79
N PRO A 433 -0.26 23.90 -12.64
CA PRO A 433 -0.87 25.18 -12.24
C PRO A 433 -1.78 25.07 -11.00
N LYS A 434 -2.43 23.92 -10.79
CA LYS A 434 -3.25 23.66 -9.60
C LYS A 434 -2.40 23.62 -8.32
N TYR A 435 -1.23 22.99 -8.37
CA TYR A 435 -0.25 23.02 -7.28
C TYR A 435 0.24 24.45 -6.99
N LEU A 436 0.58 25.21 -8.02
CA LEU A 436 1.05 26.59 -7.84
C LEU A 436 -0.04 27.48 -7.23
N GLY A 437 -1.30 27.31 -7.63
CA GLY A 437 -2.45 27.99 -7.05
C GLY A 437 -2.64 27.68 -5.56
N ILE A 438 -2.63 26.39 -5.19
CA ILE A 438 -2.73 25.95 -3.79
C ILE A 438 -1.56 26.51 -2.96
N ARG A 439 -0.32 26.41 -3.48
CA ARG A 439 0.87 26.91 -2.78
C ARG A 439 0.83 28.43 -2.59
N SER A 440 0.42 29.17 -3.61
CA SER A 440 0.31 30.64 -3.54
C SER A 440 -0.72 31.05 -2.49
N TRP A 441 -1.84 30.35 -2.42
CA TRP A 441 -2.85 30.59 -1.37
C TRP A 441 -2.29 30.30 0.03
N ILE A 442 -1.64 29.15 0.26
CA ILE A 442 -1.05 28.84 1.58
C ILE A 442 0.01 29.86 1.99
N LYS A 443 0.88 30.26 1.06
CA LYS A 443 1.89 31.29 1.29
C LYS A 443 1.29 32.65 1.67
N SER A 444 0.05 32.93 1.25
CA SER A 444 -0.67 34.17 1.59
C SER A 444 -1.26 34.18 3.01
N ILE A 445 -1.29 33.03 3.71
CA ILE A 445 -1.86 32.92 5.05
C ILE A 445 -0.79 33.30 6.09
N PRO A 446 -1.00 34.35 6.90
CA PRO A 446 -0.09 34.71 7.99
C PRO A 446 0.05 33.57 9.01
N ASP A 447 1.25 33.40 9.56
CA ASP A 447 1.55 32.45 10.65
C ASP A 447 1.19 30.98 10.35
N TRP A 448 1.21 30.59 9.07
CA TRP A 448 1.06 29.19 8.68
C TRP A 448 2.20 28.35 9.28
N LYS A 449 1.87 27.45 10.22
CA LYS A 449 2.88 26.75 11.07
C LYS A 449 3.92 25.98 10.27
N THR A 450 3.52 25.37 9.17
CA THR A 450 4.41 24.63 8.27
C THR A 450 4.64 25.42 7.00
N GLN A 451 5.43 26.49 7.11
CA GLN A 451 5.71 27.39 6.00
C GLN A 451 6.08 26.62 4.71
N PRO A 452 5.53 27.01 3.54
CA PRO A 452 5.90 26.42 2.27
C PRO A 452 7.41 26.51 2.04
N LEU A 453 8.02 25.38 1.68
CA LEU A 453 9.44 25.30 1.33
C LEU A 453 9.65 25.58 -0.15
N ASP A 454 10.90 25.67 -0.58
CA ASP A 454 11.25 25.71 -1.99
C ASP A 454 10.76 24.46 -2.70
N VAL A 455 10.24 24.64 -3.91
CA VAL A 455 9.63 23.57 -4.69
C VAL A 455 10.74 22.92 -5.52
N PRO A 456 10.98 21.61 -5.38
CA PRO A 456 11.87 20.90 -6.28
C PRO A 456 11.44 21.07 -7.74
N GLN A 457 12.36 21.54 -8.60
CA GLN A 457 12.09 21.75 -10.03
C GLN A 457 11.57 20.47 -10.69
N ASN A 458 10.76 20.59 -11.75
CA ASN A 458 10.44 19.45 -12.61
C ASN A 458 11.72 19.01 -13.34
N ASN A 459 11.94 17.70 -13.52
CA ASN A 459 13.20 17.13 -14.03
C ASN A 459 14.49 17.63 -13.30
N PRO A 460 14.57 17.59 -11.96
CA PRO A 460 15.69 18.19 -11.27
C PRO A 460 16.95 17.31 -11.40
N LEU A 461 18.11 17.93 -11.60
CA LEU A 461 19.43 17.31 -11.41
C LEU A 461 19.69 17.21 -9.91
N VAL A 462 19.24 16.15 -9.25
CA VAL A 462 19.43 16.00 -7.80
C VAL A 462 20.36 14.83 -7.50
N PRO A 463 21.55 15.08 -6.95
CA PRO A 463 22.24 14.09 -6.15
C PRO A 463 21.40 13.85 -4.89
N ILE A 464 20.66 12.74 -4.84
CA ILE A 464 19.90 12.41 -3.64
C ILE A 464 20.88 11.94 -2.57
N ARG A 465 21.23 12.84 -1.64
CA ARG A 465 21.76 12.45 -0.33
C ARG A 465 20.59 12.10 0.59
N LEU A 466 20.06 10.89 0.47
CA LEU A 466 19.28 10.29 1.56
C LEU A 466 20.24 9.45 2.41
N LEU A 467 20.34 9.76 3.70
CA LEU A 467 21.19 9.12 4.71
C LEU A 467 20.77 7.67 5.06
N VAL A 468 20.05 6.96 4.17
CA VAL A 468 19.39 5.68 4.50
C VAL A 468 19.95 4.49 3.72
N PHE A 469 20.76 4.68 2.67
CA PHE A 469 21.41 3.56 1.98
C PHE A 469 22.89 3.85 1.70
N SER A 470 23.76 2.93 2.14
CA SER A 470 25.19 2.85 1.83
C SER A 470 25.46 2.41 0.37
N HIS A 471 24.59 2.77 -0.57
CA HIS A 471 24.77 2.54 -2.00
C HIS A 471 25.12 3.86 -2.72
N PRO A 472 26.08 3.88 -3.65
CA PRO A 472 26.48 5.09 -4.35
C PRO A 472 25.33 5.62 -5.22
N LEU A 473 24.78 6.77 -4.81
CA LEU A 473 24.21 7.88 -5.58
C LEU A 473 23.68 7.53 -7.00
N MET A 474 22.37 7.25 -7.11
CA MET A 474 21.66 7.50 -8.38
C MET A 474 21.39 9.01 -8.50
N THR A 475 22.18 9.66 -9.35
CA THR A 475 22.19 11.12 -9.56
C THR A 475 21.21 11.59 -10.65
N ASP A 476 20.37 10.70 -11.20
CA ASP A 476 19.65 10.98 -12.45
C ASP A 476 18.23 10.42 -12.62
N CYS A 477 17.67 9.81 -11.57
CA CYS A 477 16.41 9.07 -11.62
C CYS A 477 15.17 9.91 -11.98
N CYS A 478 15.19 11.23 -11.77
CA CYS A 478 14.02 12.09 -12.02
C CYS A 478 14.03 12.79 -13.40
N ARG A 479 15.03 12.56 -14.26
CA ARG A 479 15.01 13.14 -15.60
C ARG A 479 14.02 12.38 -16.49
N LYS A 480 13.39 13.10 -17.41
CA LYS A 480 12.57 12.52 -18.48
C LYS A 480 13.33 12.55 -19.81
N LYS A 481 13.41 11.40 -20.50
CA LYS A 481 14.10 11.29 -21.81
C LYS A 481 13.29 10.42 -22.77
N ALA A 482 13.13 10.90 -24.00
CA ALA A 482 12.62 10.07 -25.08
C ALA A 482 13.75 9.17 -25.63
N PHE A 483 13.47 7.88 -25.77
CA PHE A 483 14.41 6.89 -26.30
C PHE A 483 14.21 6.60 -27.80
N GLY A 484 13.32 7.34 -28.46
CA GLY A 484 12.98 7.16 -29.87
C GLY A 484 12.01 6.01 -30.12
N ASN A 485 11.94 5.57 -31.38
CA ASN A 485 11.04 4.50 -31.80
C ASN A 485 11.67 3.13 -31.56
N VAL A 486 10.93 2.23 -30.91
CA VAL A 486 11.34 0.84 -30.71
C VAL A 486 10.72 -0.02 -31.80
N LYS A 487 11.54 -0.76 -32.54
CA LYS A 487 11.03 -1.73 -33.52
C LYS A 487 10.51 -2.96 -32.76
N MET A 488 9.21 -3.20 -32.87
CA MET A 488 8.54 -4.36 -32.29
C MET A 488 8.56 -5.53 -33.29
N VAL A 489 8.93 -6.72 -32.81
CA VAL A 489 8.88 -7.97 -33.58
C VAL A 489 7.85 -8.93 -32.97
N PRO A 490 7.07 -9.63 -33.80
CA PRO A 490 6.15 -10.64 -33.30
C PRO A 490 6.92 -11.82 -32.70
N VAL A 491 6.46 -12.35 -31.56
CA VAL A 491 7.09 -13.48 -30.87
C VAL A 491 6.11 -14.60 -30.54
N ASP A 492 4.82 -14.31 -30.41
CA ASP A 492 3.81 -15.34 -30.16
C ASP A 492 2.41 -14.89 -30.62
N ASP A 493 1.50 -15.85 -30.72
CA ASP A 493 0.07 -15.64 -30.94
C ASP A 493 -0.71 -16.24 -29.75
N LEU A 494 -1.33 -15.38 -28.94
CA LEU A 494 -2.07 -15.79 -27.75
C LEU A 494 -3.26 -16.72 -28.08
N THR A 495 -3.66 -16.80 -29.35
CA THR A 495 -4.72 -17.70 -29.84
C THR A 495 -4.26 -19.12 -30.13
N GLN A 496 -2.95 -19.39 -30.15
CA GLN A 496 -2.42 -20.73 -30.43
C GLN A 496 -2.15 -21.57 -29.15
N PRO A 497 -2.41 -22.90 -29.17
CA PRO A 497 -2.33 -23.77 -27.99
C PRO A 497 -0.96 -24.09 -27.35
N PRO A 498 0.20 -24.10 -28.03
CA PRO A 498 1.30 -24.99 -27.62
C PRO A 498 2.09 -24.59 -26.35
N ASN A 499 1.83 -23.42 -25.75
CA ASN A 499 2.55 -22.96 -24.55
C ASN A 499 1.67 -22.74 -23.30
N ARG A 500 0.41 -23.20 -23.31
CA ARG A 500 -0.56 -22.86 -22.26
C ARG A 500 -0.46 -23.79 -21.05
N ARG A 501 0.08 -23.27 -19.94
CA ARG A 501 0.12 -23.97 -18.65
C ARG A 501 -1.25 -23.89 -17.96
N ASN A 502 -1.59 -24.89 -17.17
CA ASN A 502 -2.75 -24.88 -16.25
C ASN A 502 -4.13 -24.75 -16.92
N CYS A 503 -4.37 -25.50 -17.99
CA CYS A 503 -5.72 -25.62 -18.57
C CYS A 503 -6.60 -26.58 -17.74
N ILE A 504 -7.89 -26.26 -17.63
CA ILE A 504 -8.90 -27.05 -16.94
C ILE A 504 -9.99 -27.40 -17.96
N SER A 505 -10.49 -28.64 -17.93
CA SER A 505 -11.64 -29.05 -18.74
C SER A 505 -12.87 -29.17 -17.85
N SER A 506 -14.02 -28.71 -18.35
CA SER A 506 -15.29 -28.75 -17.60
C SER A 506 -16.51 -28.80 -18.53
N PRO A 507 -17.67 -29.30 -18.06
CA PRO A 507 -18.89 -29.31 -18.86
C PRO A 507 -19.39 -27.92 -19.27
N SER A 508 -19.20 -26.90 -18.42
CA SER A 508 -19.60 -25.50 -18.67
C SER A 508 -18.43 -24.55 -18.41
N PRO A 509 -18.42 -23.33 -18.99
CA PRO A 509 -17.37 -22.34 -18.72
C PRO A 509 -17.23 -22.04 -17.22
N MET A 510 -16.00 -21.81 -16.79
CA MET A 510 -15.69 -21.49 -15.38
C MET A 510 -15.28 -20.02 -15.23
N SER A 511 -15.67 -19.39 -14.13
CA SER A 511 -15.23 -18.04 -13.81
C SER A 511 -13.72 -18.00 -13.50
N PHE A 512 -13.13 -16.81 -13.53
CA PHE A 512 -11.74 -16.53 -13.14
C PHE A 512 -11.46 -17.05 -11.72
N GLU A 513 -12.41 -16.84 -10.81
CA GLU A 513 -12.32 -17.26 -9.42
C GLU A 513 -12.29 -18.78 -9.27
N GLN A 514 -13.14 -19.49 -10.04
CA GLN A 514 -13.22 -20.95 -10.00
C GLN A 514 -11.94 -21.62 -10.51
N ILE A 515 -11.27 -21.02 -11.50
CA ILE A 515 -10.00 -21.55 -12.01
C ILE A 515 -8.79 -21.05 -11.22
N ASN A 516 -8.94 -20.13 -10.26
CA ASN A 516 -7.83 -19.46 -9.55
C ASN A 516 -6.96 -18.58 -10.46
N GLN A 517 -7.60 -17.71 -11.24
CA GLN A 517 -6.95 -16.64 -12.00
C GLN A 517 -7.43 -15.28 -11.47
N PRO A 518 -6.62 -14.53 -10.72
CA PRO A 518 -7.08 -13.27 -10.12
C PRO A 518 -7.30 -12.17 -11.16
N PHE A 519 -6.36 -12.06 -12.12
CA PHE A 519 -6.20 -10.91 -13.01
C PHE A 519 -5.84 -11.33 -14.44
N GLY A 520 -5.78 -10.36 -15.36
CA GLY A 520 -5.30 -10.58 -16.72
C GLY A 520 -6.30 -11.31 -17.59
N PHE A 521 -5.90 -12.45 -18.17
CA PHE A 521 -6.59 -13.07 -19.28
C PHE A 521 -6.81 -14.57 -19.07
N VAL A 522 -7.92 -15.06 -19.62
CA VAL A 522 -8.26 -16.48 -19.69
C VAL A 522 -8.76 -16.78 -21.09
N LEU A 523 -8.32 -17.90 -21.63
CA LEU A 523 -8.77 -18.37 -22.92
C LEU A 523 -9.70 -19.58 -22.75
N TYR A 524 -10.89 -19.48 -23.33
CA TYR A 524 -11.92 -20.53 -23.32
C TYR A 524 -12.02 -21.14 -24.72
N THR A 525 -11.92 -22.46 -24.88
CA THR A 525 -11.89 -23.13 -26.20
C THR A 525 -12.93 -24.24 -26.40
N ARG A 526 -13.65 -24.23 -27.54
CA ARG A 526 -14.57 -25.23 -28.17
C ARG A 526 -15.25 -24.67 -29.46
N GLY A 527 -15.16 -25.18 -30.73
CA GLY A 527 -15.98 -24.75 -31.95
C GLY A 527 -15.88 -23.46 -32.93
N THR A 528 -14.86 -23.12 -33.78
CA THR A 528 -14.36 -21.89 -34.58
C THR A 528 -14.12 -20.45 -34.01
N PHE A 529 -12.99 -19.79 -34.36
CA PHE A 529 -12.48 -18.48 -33.85
C PHE A 529 -13.18 -17.20 -34.38
N MET A 530 -13.56 -16.23 -33.50
CA MET A 530 -14.08 -14.91 -33.93
C MET A 530 -13.75 -13.69 -33.04
N HIS A 531 -14.02 -12.51 -33.63
CA HIS A 531 -13.47 -11.16 -33.41
C HIS A 531 -13.96 -10.41 -32.14
N SER A 532 -13.14 -9.49 -31.59
CA SER A 532 -13.49 -8.56 -30.49
C SER A 532 -14.52 -7.49 -30.87
N TYR A 533 -15.49 -7.23 -30.01
CA TYR A 533 -16.51 -6.20 -30.25
C TYR A 533 -16.14 -4.82 -29.66
N ASN A 534 -16.15 -3.80 -30.53
CA ASN A 534 -15.95 -2.37 -30.26
C ASN A 534 -17.06 -1.80 -29.34
N GLY A 535 -16.89 -1.92 -28.03
CA GLY A 535 -17.52 -1.01 -27.06
C GLY A 535 -19.06 -1.01 -27.00
N LYS A 536 -19.74 -2.03 -27.52
CA LYS A 536 -21.18 -2.23 -27.35
C LYS A 536 -21.45 -3.56 -26.67
N SER A 537 -22.28 -3.55 -25.63
CA SER A 537 -22.83 -4.75 -25.00
C SER A 537 -23.71 -5.47 -26.02
N ARG A 538 -23.10 -6.33 -26.84
CA ARG A 538 -23.80 -7.32 -27.64
C ARG A 538 -23.64 -8.65 -26.92
N ARG A 539 -24.76 -9.21 -26.49
CA ARG A 539 -24.83 -10.56 -25.89
C ARG A 539 -24.84 -11.67 -26.94
N SER A 540 -24.83 -11.31 -28.23
CA SER A 540 -24.83 -12.23 -29.37
C SER A 540 -23.91 -11.72 -30.48
N VAL A 541 -23.33 -12.66 -31.20
CA VAL A 541 -22.42 -12.47 -32.33
C VAL A 541 -22.80 -13.50 -33.38
N ASP A 542 -22.96 -13.06 -34.63
CA ASP A 542 -23.16 -13.98 -35.74
C ASP A 542 -21.80 -14.56 -36.14
N LEU A 543 -21.76 -15.88 -36.32
CA LEU A 543 -20.54 -16.58 -36.71
C LEU A 543 -20.53 -16.84 -38.23
N ASP A 544 -19.57 -16.25 -38.94
CA ASP A 544 -19.39 -16.43 -40.38
C ASP A 544 -18.36 -17.55 -40.67
N ASP A 545 -18.49 -18.23 -41.82
CA ASP A 545 -17.52 -19.21 -42.35
C ASP A 545 -17.15 -20.40 -41.42
N CYS A 546 -18.06 -20.79 -40.51
CA CYS A 546 -17.85 -21.90 -39.58
C CYS A 546 -18.29 -23.26 -40.16
N ASN A 547 -17.48 -24.31 -39.97
CA ASN A 547 -17.78 -25.68 -40.37
C ASN A 547 -18.01 -26.59 -39.15
N PRO A 548 -18.83 -27.66 -39.28
CA PRO A 548 -18.95 -28.68 -38.24
C PRO A 548 -17.58 -29.28 -37.89
N GLY A 549 -17.17 -29.19 -36.62
CA GLY A 549 -15.92 -29.75 -36.09
C GLY A 549 -14.82 -28.74 -35.73
N ASP A 550 -15.02 -27.46 -36.01
CA ASP A 550 -14.04 -26.40 -35.75
C ASP A 550 -13.77 -26.10 -34.23
N VAL A 551 -12.85 -25.17 -33.87
CA VAL A 551 -12.55 -24.74 -32.44
C VAL A 551 -12.76 -23.23 -32.09
N LEU A 552 -13.74 -22.87 -31.22
CA LEU A 552 -14.22 -21.53 -30.86
C LEU A 552 -13.47 -21.12 -29.65
N THR A 553 -12.80 -20.02 -29.81
CA THR A 553 -11.86 -19.54 -28.83
C THR A 553 -12.35 -18.18 -28.41
N ILE A 554 -12.75 -18.08 -27.14
CA ILE A 554 -13.16 -16.84 -26.52
C ILE A 554 -12.01 -16.39 -25.62
N PHE A 555 -11.37 -15.30 -26.02
CA PHE A 555 -10.33 -14.65 -25.22
C PHE A 555 -10.99 -13.62 -24.31
N VAL A 556 -10.95 -13.87 -23.00
CA VAL A 556 -11.62 -13.05 -22.00
C VAL A 556 -10.59 -12.33 -21.14
N GLU A 557 -10.79 -11.04 -20.98
CA GLU A 557 -9.97 -10.17 -20.13
C GLU A 557 -10.79 -9.78 -18.89
N ASN A 558 -10.22 -9.95 -17.70
CA ASN A 558 -10.70 -9.24 -16.53
C ASN A 558 -10.26 -7.77 -16.67
N GLN A 559 -11.20 -6.87 -16.98
CA GLN A 559 -10.93 -5.43 -17.17
C GLN A 559 -10.88 -4.61 -15.88
N GLY A 560 -11.07 -5.24 -14.72
CA GLY A 560 -11.18 -4.58 -13.42
C GLY A 560 -12.52 -4.94 -12.78
N ARG A 561 -12.49 -5.39 -11.53
CA ARG A 561 -13.69 -5.60 -10.69
C ARG A 561 -14.24 -4.27 -10.22
N GLN A 562 -15.56 -4.20 -10.11
CA GLN A 562 -16.24 -2.97 -9.75
C GLN A 562 -15.87 -2.46 -8.36
N THR A 563 -15.83 -1.14 -8.24
CA THR A 563 -15.48 -0.44 -7.00
C THR A 563 -16.71 -0.14 -6.17
N TYR A 564 -17.84 0.29 -6.76
CA TYR A 564 -18.93 0.94 -6.00
C TYR A 564 -20.29 0.24 -6.02
N GLU A 565 -20.75 -0.37 -7.12
CA GLU A 565 -22.16 -0.85 -7.21
C GLU A 565 -22.32 -2.36 -7.07
N THR A 566 -21.36 -3.17 -7.50
CA THR A 566 -21.40 -4.63 -7.36
C THR A 566 -20.07 -5.19 -6.86
N ILE A 567 -19.95 -5.40 -5.56
CA ILE A 567 -18.69 -5.90 -4.95
C ILE A 567 -18.50 -7.41 -5.19
N ASN A 568 -19.57 -8.14 -5.51
CA ASN A 568 -19.52 -9.54 -5.90
C ASN A 568 -19.33 -9.71 -7.42
N ASP A 569 -18.36 -9.02 -8.00
CA ASP A 569 -18.10 -8.97 -9.44
C ASP A 569 -17.19 -10.13 -9.88
N TYR A 570 -17.81 -11.28 -10.14
CA TYR A 570 -17.14 -12.44 -10.75
C TYR A 570 -16.72 -12.13 -12.18
N LYS A 571 -15.58 -12.66 -12.61
CA LYS A 571 -15.03 -12.41 -13.95
C LYS A 571 -14.96 -13.68 -14.78
N GLY A 572 -14.92 -13.53 -16.11
CA GLY A 572 -14.94 -14.64 -17.05
C GLY A 572 -16.30 -14.83 -17.71
N ILE A 573 -16.59 -16.06 -18.11
CA ILE A 573 -17.90 -16.44 -18.64
C ILE A 573 -18.73 -17.00 -17.48
N LEU A 574 -19.80 -16.30 -17.12
CA LEU A 574 -20.58 -16.56 -15.89
C LEU A 574 -21.88 -17.32 -16.15
N SER A 575 -22.22 -17.55 -17.42
CA SER A 575 -23.44 -18.22 -17.85
C SER A 575 -23.14 -19.17 -19.00
N ASP A 576 -24.14 -19.96 -19.37
CA ASP A 576 -24.06 -20.78 -20.57
C ASP A 576 -23.77 -19.94 -21.82
N VAL A 577 -23.00 -20.52 -22.73
CA VAL A 577 -22.76 -19.99 -24.08
C VAL A 577 -23.60 -20.81 -25.03
N GLU A 578 -24.40 -20.15 -25.86
CA GLU A 578 -25.31 -20.79 -26.80
C GLU A 578 -24.87 -20.55 -28.26
N LEU A 579 -25.04 -21.56 -29.11
CA LEU A 579 -24.98 -21.45 -30.56
C LEU A 579 -26.34 -21.87 -31.13
N ASP A 580 -27.01 -20.99 -31.87
CA ASP A 580 -28.36 -21.23 -32.37
C ASP A 580 -29.34 -21.71 -31.29
N LYS A 581 -29.24 -21.12 -30.08
CA LYS A 581 -30.01 -21.46 -28.87
C LYS A 581 -29.71 -22.84 -28.27
N ASN A 582 -28.66 -23.51 -28.73
CA ASN A 582 -28.17 -24.76 -28.13
C ASN A 582 -26.98 -24.47 -27.22
N VAL A 583 -27.07 -24.92 -25.97
CA VAL A 583 -25.99 -24.73 -24.99
C VAL A 583 -24.74 -25.50 -25.41
N LEU A 584 -23.60 -24.83 -25.31
CA LEU A 584 -22.29 -25.41 -25.62
C LEU A 584 -21.65 -26.06 -24.38
N HIS A 585 -21.20 -27.32 -24.52
CA HIS A 585 -20.63 -28.12 -23.43
C HIS A 585 -19.21 -28.68 -23.69
N GLY A 586 -18.44 -28.98 -22.64
CA GLY A 586 -17.11 -29.60 -22.80
C GLY A 586 -16.05 -28.56 -23.14
N TRP A 587 -15.98 -27.53 -22.30
CA TRP A 587 -15.04 -26.42 -22.42
C TRP A 587 -13.66 -26.80 -21.90
N THR A 588 -12.64 -26.20 -22.50
CA THR A 588 -11.30 -26.13 -21.90
C THR A 588 -10.96 -24.66 -21.66
N GLN A 589 -10.51 -24.31 -20.46
CA GLN A 589 -10.11 -22.96 -20.09
C GLN A 589 -8.65 -22.94 -19.65
N CYS A 590 -7.85 -22.09 -20.28
CA CYS A 590 -6.43 -21.95 -20.00
C CYS A 590 -6.14 -20.59 -19.39
N LYS A 591 -5.44 -20.59 -18.26
CA LYS A 591 -4.88 -19.37 -17.67
C LYS A 591 -3.78 -18.82 -18.58
N LEU A 592 -3.67 -17.50 -18.63
CA LEU A 592 -2.60 -16.82 -19.35
C LEU A 592 -1.90 -15.87 -18.39
N ASP A 593 -0.65 -16.20 -18.06
CA ASP A 593 0.19 -15.38 -17.20
C ASP A 593 1.18 -14.62 -18.08
N ILE A 594 0.68 -13.57 -18.74
CA ILE A 594 1.45 -12.84 -19.76
C ILE A 594 2.76 -12.26 -19.19
N ILE A 595 2.82 -12.00 -17.88
CA ILE A 595 4.05 -11.50 -17.26
C ILE A 595 5.06 -12.64 -17.14
N HIS A 596 4.69 -13.76 -16.50
CA HIS A 596 5.62 -14.87 -16.28
C HIS A 596 5.95 -15.64 -17.56
N ASP A 597 4.96 -15.86 -18.42
CA ASP A 597 5.11 -16.63 -19.66
C ASP A 597 6.03 -15.91 -20.66
N TYR A 598 6.10 -14.58 -20.61
CA TYR A 598 6.88 -13.76 -21.55
C TYR A 598 7.96 -12.86 -20.93
N ALA A 599 8.27 -13.02 -19.62
CA ALA A 599 9.29 -12.22 -18.93
C ALA A 599 10.70 -12.35 -19.55
N ASP A 600 11.02 -13.54 -20.08
CA ASP A 600 12.35 -13.90 -20.61
C ASP A 600 12.36 -14.13 -22.13
N THR A 601 11.30 -13.74 -22.85
CA THR A 601 11.21 -14.02 -24.29
C THR A 601 12.23 -13.20 -25.07
N SER A 602 13.26 -13.87 -25.58
CA SER A 602 14.21 -13.28 -26.52
C SER A 602 13.71 -13.39 -27.96
N SER A 603 14.21 -12.51 -28.84
CA SER A 603 13.84 -12.45 -30.26
C SER A 603 14.16 -13.70 -31.08
N SER A 604 14.75 -14.75 -30.48
CA SER A 604 15.07 -16.01 -31.15
C SER A 604 13.86 -16.93 -31.37
N ASN A 605 12.71 -16.65 -30.74
CA ASN A 605 11.47 -17.41 -30.89
C ASN A 605 10.45 -16.69 -31.78
N ALA A 606 10.88 -16.11 -32.91
CA ALA A 606 9.97 -15.41 -33.82
C ALA A 606 8.94 -16.38 -34.44
N GLN A 607 7.75 -16.45 -33.86
CA GLN A 607 6.57 -17.01 -34.52
C GLN A 607 5.76 -15.88 -35.18
N GLY A 608 4.90 -16.21 -36.15
CA GLY A 608 3.99 -15.22 -36.73
C GLY A 608 3.04 -14.68 -35.65
N ALA A 609 2.90 -13.36 -35.55
CA ALA A 609 1.83 -12.78 -34.73
C ALA A 609 0.52 -12.97 -35.47
N GLY A 610 -0.39 -13.73 -34.87
CA GLY A 610 -1.79 -13.66 -35.22
C GLY A 610 -2.41 -12.34 -34.74
N LYS A 611 -3.74 -12.31 -34.78
CA LYS A 611 -4.52 -11.12 -34.44
C LYS A 611 -4.36 -10.66 -32.98
N TYR A 612 -4.08 -11.59 -32.06
CA TYR A 612 -3.77 -11.30 -30.65
C TYR A 612 -2.30 -11.64 -30.37
N GLY A 613 -1.41 -10.93 -31.08
CA GLY A 613 0.02 -11.19 -31.05
C GLY A 613 0.71 -10.65 -29.79
N VAL A 614 1.73 -11.36 -29.35
CA VAL A 614 2.76 -10.86 -28.43
C VAL A 614 3.88 -10.27 -29.27
N TYR A 615 4.29 -9.06 -28.91
CA TYR A 615 5.36 -8.33 -29.59
C TYR A 615 6.46 -7.98 -28.61
N HIS A 616 7.71 -8.16 -29.03
CA HIS A 616 8.90 -7.85 -28.25
C HIS A 616 9.76 -6.83 -28.97
N GLY A 617 10.38 -5.92 -28.23
CA GLY A 617 11.29 -4.92 -28.77
C GLY A 617 12.37 -4.59 -27.74
N THR A 618 13.55 -4.20 -28.22
CA THR A 618 14.66 -3.80 -27.35
C THR A 618 15.11 -2.40 -27.70
N PHE A 619 15.52 -1.64 -26.69
CA PHE A 619 16.13 -0.33 -26.84
C PHE A 619 17.23 -0.17 -25.80
N LYS A 620 18.22 0.67 -26.10
CA LYS A 620 19.37 0.90 -25.21
C LYS A 620 19.10 2.08 -24.29
N VAL A 621 19.40 1.90 -23.00
CA VAL A 621 19.33 2.93 -21.98
C VAL A 621 20.71 3.09 -21.36
N ASP A 622 21.35 4.25 -21.58
CA ASP A 622 22.66 4.54 -20.99
C ASP A 622 22.51 4.96 -19.51
N VAL A 623 21.48 5.75 -19.21
CA VAL A 623 21.14 6.18 -17.85
C VAL A 623 19.64 6.02 -17.64
N PRO A 624 19.21 5.36 -16.55
CA PRO A 624 17.80 5.25 -16.18
C PRO A 624 17.16 6.62 -15.95
N THR A 625 16.13 6.93 -16.74
CA THR A 625 15.40 8.20 -16.70
C THR A 625 13.96 7.94 -17.07
N ASP A 626 13.01 8.54 -16.37
CA ASP A 626 11.58 8.48 -16.68
C ASP A 626 11.28 8.68 -18.18
N THR A 627 10.28 7.97 -18.67
CA THR A 627 9.83 8.11 -20.06
C THR A 627 8.35 7.78 -20.16
N PHE A 628 7.80 7.98 -21.34
CA PHE A 628 6.44 7.56 -21.65
C PHE A 628 6.44 6.64 -22.86
N LEU A 629 5.74 5.50 -22.76
CA LEU A 629 5.46 4.65 -23.91
C LEU A 629 4.27 5.24 -24.67
N ASN A 630 4.52 5.67 -25.91
CA ASN A 630 3.46 6.11 -26.81
C ASN A 630 2.92 4.91 -27.59
N THR A 631 1.65 4.59 -27.40
CA THR A 631 0.97 3.47 -28.07
C THR A 631 0.11 3.94 -29.26
N THR A 632 0.34 5.15 -29.78
CA THR A 632 -0.36 5.66 -30.97
C THR A 632 -0.18 4.70 -32.15
N GLY A 633 -1.29 4.38 -32.83
CA GLY A 633 -1.30 3.41 -33.93
C GLY A 633 -1.36 1.95 -33.48
N TRP A 634 -1.36 1.67 -32.16
CA TRP A 634 -1.64 0.35 -31.62
C TRP A 634 -3.16 0.17 -31.40
N GLY A 635 -3.57 -1.07 -31.10
CA GLY A 635 -4.95 -1.38 -30.68
C GLY A 635 -5.14 -1.27 -29.17
N LYS A 636 -5.55 -2.39 -28.57
CA LYS A 636 -5.74 -2.59 -27.13
C LYS A 636 -4.81 -3.71 -26.65
N GLY A 637 -4.26 -3.60 -25.44
CA GLY A 637 -3.40 -4.65 -24.88
C GLY A 637 -2.75 -4.25 -23.56
N VAL A 638 -1.69 -4.95 -23.18
CA VAL A 638 -0.87 -4.72 -21.97
C VAL A 638 0.58 -4.49 -22.39
N ALA A 639 1.29 -3.60 -21.68
CA ALA A 639 2.71 -3.34 -21.93
C ALA A 639 3.55 -3.81 -20.74
N VAL A 640 4.65 -4.51 -21.02
CA VAL A 640 5.61 -5.00 -20.01
C VAL A 640 7.01 -4.52 -20.37
N ILE A 641 7.76 -4.02 -19.39
CA ILE A 641 9.18 -3.65 -19.56
C ILE A 641 10.01 -4.34 -18.48
N ASN A 642 10.96 -5.18 -18.89
CA ASN A 642 11.87 -5.92 -18.00
C ASN A 642 11.12 -6.69 -16.87
N GLY A 643 10.00 -7.32 -17.23
CA GLY A 643 9.12 -8.04 -16.28
C GLY A 643 8.14 -7.17 -15.49
N ASN A 644 8.20 -5.83 -15.62
CA ASN A 644 7.31 -4.92 -14.91
C ASN A 644 6.09 -4.58 -15.76
N ASN A 645 4.90 -4.95 -15.29
CA ASN A 645 3.65 -4.69 -16.00
C ASN A 645 3.20 -3.23 -15.82
N LEU A 646 3.21 -2.47 -16.92
CA LEU A 646 2.83 -1.05 -16.96
C LEU A 646 1.31 -0.85 -17.02
N GLY A 647 0.53 -1.92 -17.07
CA GLY A 647 -0.91 -1.93 -17.21
C GLY A 647 -1.39 -1.91 -18.67
N ARG A 648 -2.71 -1.77 -18.86
CA ARG A 648 -3.38 -1.91 -20.17
C ARG A 648 -3.64 -0.64 -20.98
N TYR A 649 -3.18 -0.61 -22.24
CA TYR A 649 -3.38 0.47 -23.21
C TYR A 649 -4.61 0.22 -24.10
N TRP A 650 -5.22 1.32 -24.56
CA TRP A 650 -6.34 1.30 -25.48
C TRP A 650 -6.33 2.54 -26.39
N ALA A 651 -5.39 2.55 -27.33
CA ALA A 651 -5.10 3.74 -28.14
C ALA A 651 -6.23 4.12 -29.11
N THR A 652 -7.13 3.18 -29.44
CA THR A 652 -8.28 3.42 -30.32
C THR A 652 -9.43 4.14 -29.64
N GLU A 653 -9.56 4.06 -28.30
CA GLU A 653 -10.65 4.68 -27.54
C GLU A 653 -10.20 5.91 -26.75
N GLY A 654 -8.94 5.94 -26.28
CA GLY A 654 -8.45 7.03 -25.44
C GLY A 654 -9.15 7.09 -24.06
N PRO A 655 -9.06 8.22 -23.33
CA PRO A 655 -8.31 9.43 -23.64
C PRO A 655 -6.78 9.26 -23.41
N GLN A 656 -6.36 8.19 -22.73
CA GLN A 656 -4.95 7.91 -22.47
C GLN A 656 -4.26 7.30 -23.70
N VAL A 657 -3.40 8.06 -24.36
CA VAL A 657 -2.59 7.60 -25.52
C VAL A 657 -1.10 7.39 -25.15
N ASN A 658 -0.64 8.05 -24.08
CA ASN A 658 0.70 7.92 -23.52
C ASN A 658 0.69 7.21 -22.16
N ARG A 659 1.67 6.35 -21.92
CA ARG A 659 1.85 5.54 -20.71
C ARG A 659 3.04 6.02 -19.92
N TYR A 660 2.89 6.33 -18.64
CA TYR A 660 4.05 6.68 -17.81
C TYR A 660 4.87 5.43 -17.43
N HIS A 661 6.20 5.55 -17.51
CA HIS A 661 7.14 4.55 -17.00
C HIS A 661 8.24 5.24 -16.17
N ALA A 662 8.27 4.93 -14.87
CA ALA A 662 9.44 5.17 -14.05
C ALA A 662 10.47 4.05 -14.33
N VAL A 663 11.69 4.40 -14.76
CA VAL A 663 12.67 3.37 -15.14
C VAL A 663 13.11 2.60 -13.90
N GLN A 664 12.62 1.38 -13.75
CA GLN A 664 13.20 0.39 -12.86
C GLN A 664 14.29 -0.37 -13.62
N LEU A 665 15.55 -0.16 -13.22
CA LEU A 665 16.56 -1.17 -13.48
C LEU A 665 16.31 -2.33 -12.52
N ASN A 666 15.75 -3.42 -13.04
CA ASN A 666 16.01 -4.72 -12.46
C ASN A 666 17.49 -5.03 -12.74
N VAL A 667 18.38 -4.71 -11.80
CA VAL A 667 19.69 -5.34 -11.74
C VAL A 667 19.44 -6.77 -11.28
N ILE A 668 18.99 -7.64 -12.19
CA ILE A 668 19.19 -9.07 -12.03
C ILE A 668 20.67 -9.28 -12.33
N LYS A 669 21.49 -9.17 -11.29
CA LYS A 669 22.83 -9.75 -11.31
C LYS A 669 22.61 -11.26 -11.40
N ARG A 670 22.56 -11.78 -12.64
CA ARG A 670 22.89 -13.19 -12.89
C ARG A 670 24.37 -13.29 -12.60
N ASP A 671 24.72 -13.61 -11.37
CA ASP A 671 26.03 -14.15 -11.08
C ASP A 671 26.10 -15.51 -11.79
N PHE A 672 26.68 -15.51 -12.98
CA PHE A 672 27.37 -16.69 -13.50
C PHE A 672 28.77 -16.68 -12.87
N SER A 673 28.86 -17.34 -11.72
CA SER A 673 30.09 -18.00 -11.24
C SER A 673 29.70 -19.12 -10.29
#